data_AF-A0A9W9THM5-F1
#
_entry.id   AF-A0A9W9THM5-F1
#
_cell.length_a   1.000
_cell.length_b   1.000
_cell.length_c   1.000
_cell.angle_alpha   90.00
_cell.angle_beta   90.00
_cell.angle_gamma   90.00
#
_symmetry.space_group_name_H-M   'P 1'
#
loop_
_entity.id
_entity.type
_entity.pdbx_description
1 polymer ?
#
loop_
_entity_poly.entity_id
_entity_poly.type
_entity_poly.pdbx_seq_one_letter_code
_entity_poly.pdbx_strand_id
1 'polypeptide(L)'
;MGSMRPNVDIDLLLRQLTREEKISLLSATDWWRTPAIQRDGFTIPHIKATDGPNGARGESYVSGIKAACFPCGTSMGASFDRELLFRTGQEIAREAKTKAANVLLAPTLNVIRSPRGGRNYETYSEDPFVLGVLGAAFINGCQSEGIAATPKHFVANETENNRKILTAEVDEQTLRELYLLPFQLVMKHSNPWCFMTSYNRVNGTYVADSDRLLNGILRGEWGFRNLVVSDWMGVYSTAQCLNAGVDLEMPGPTKWRGEKLMQAVENGEVSAETINASARRVLELARALGRFENPEEAPERCASDTDRDLFIRDASAAGMVVLKNDGDVLPLPKGSRVTVVGYHALHAALGGGGSARVDAIHAVSPAEGLKAAGYEVDARMPEPVKVEWFNGHTIGDNLALEERRKLPEYMIKEKWPTYLEQVYCTRMTYDVCPSSSGEHLLSVISTGPANCYIDGKCVFKREQETNLSPESFYFFKSQLERRFTAFMEAGRLYTLVLESWSADQEILHGKPLYGRMFQGSSLRFQEFVDEQQRINEACKSAERADYAVVCVGTTSEIESEGFDRNSMDLTCSQYEQIQALVASNARTIVVNFSGGPVNLSTIVDQVPALIQAWFPGQECGHSLARLLSGEVCPSGRLPFSWAHRDSDNPTIHNFPCDEDNVVRYEERLDVGYRYYDRPESPAPLFPFGFGLSYTQFEVTGLRATRVVFSLSDMTVEITCDAKNVGSRDGAAILQYYVQFPAGAGADGCNRPIKELKEFQKVYIPSGESREVQVTFDKYSISYFDVKRDSWAADIGEYKVQLAPRLEGPLVSAMAVSSRGRLGERALAKTLDLILQHVCQAMTVQNIPHT
;
A
#
# COMPACT_ATOMS: atom_id res chain seq x y z
N MET A 1 -30.97 -18.64 -16.95
CA MET A 1 -31.09 -20.10 -16.72
C MET A 1 -29.92 -20.50 -15.84
N GLY A 2 -30.17 -20.84 -14.57
CA GLY A 2 -29.10 -21.26 -13.65
C GLY A 2 -28.66 -22.68 -14.01
N SER A 3 -27.43 -22.85 -14.48
CA SER A 3 -26.84 -24.18 -14.55
C SER A 3 -26.63 -24.69 -13.11
N MET A 4 -27.17 -25.86 -12.82
CA MET A 4 -26.81 -26.58 -11.60
C MET A 4 -25.29 -26.81 -11.65
N ARG A 5 -24.56 -26.18 -10.71
CA ARG A 5 -23.12 -26.38 -10.56
C ARG A 5 -22.89 -27.87 -10.24
N PRO A 6 -21.99 -28.59 -10.95
CA PRO A 6 -21.63 -29.94 -10.56
C PRO A 6 -21.00 -29.87 -9.16
N ASN A 7 -21.69 -30.41 -8.16
CA ASN A 7 -21.22 -30.37 -6.78
C ASN A 7 -20.07 -31.36 -6.61
N VAL A 8 -18.83 -30.89 -6.77
CA VAL A 8 -17.63 -31.69 -6.52
C VAL A 8 -17.60 -32.11 -5.05
N ASP A 9 -17.59 -33.42 -4.83
CA ASP A 9 -17.51 -34.01 -3.50
C ASP A 9 -16.05 -34.03 -3.02
N ILE A 10 -15.70 -33.06 -2.16
CA ILE A 10 -14.35 -32.92 -1.60
C ILE A 10 -13.99 -34.11 -0.69
N ASP A 11 -14.96 -34.74 -0.02
CA ASP A 11 -14.70 -35.92 0.81
C ASP A 11 -14.31 -37.12 -0.05
N LEU A 12 -14.99 -37.28 -1.18
CA LEU A 12 -14.65 -38.32 -2.15
C LEU A 12 -13.25 -38.08 -2.74
N LEU A 13 -12.94 -36.86 -3.17
CA LEU A 13 -11.61 -36.51 -3.71
C LEU A 13 -10.51 -36.79 -2.69
N LEU A 14 -10.67 -36.39 -1.43
CA LEU A 14 -9.68 -36.66 -0.39
C LEU A 14 -9.49 -38.15 -0.12
N ARG A 15 -10.48 -39.01 -0.35
CA ARG A 15 -10.32 -40.47 -0.23
C ARG A 15 -9.60 -41.06 -1.44
N GLN A 16 -9.73 -40.45 -2.61
CA GLN A 16 -9.11 -40.91 -3.85
C GLN A 16 -7.63 -40.49 -3.97
N LEU A 17 -7.27 -39.32 -3.43
CA LEU A 17 -5.90 -38.83 -3.45
C LEU A 17 -4.95 -39.69 -2.63
N THR A 18 -3.77 -40.00 -3.19
CA THR A 18 -2.68 -40.60 -2.44
C THR A 18 -2.14 -39.62 -1.39
N ARG A 19 -1.28 -40.11 -0.49
CA ARG A 19 -0.64 -39.26 0.52
C ARG A 19 0.26 -38.21 -0.14
N GLU A 20 1.02 -38.62 -1.14
CA GLU A 20 1.94 -37.78 -1.92
C GLU A 20 1.17 -36.69 -2.68
N GLU A 21 0.02 -37.05 -3.25
CA GLU A 21 -0.87 -36.10 -3.94
C GLU A 21 -1.48 -35.09 -2.97
N LYS A 22 -1.86 -35.50 -1.75
CA LYS A 22 -2.33 -34.55 -0.72
C LYS A 22 -1.21 -33.61 -0.29
N ILE A 23 -0.02 -34.14 -0.09
CA ILE A 23 1.16 -33.36 0.32
C ILE A 23 1.57 -32.37 -0.77
N SER A 24 1.51 -32.74 -2.05
CA SER A 24 1.85 -31.83 -3.14
C SER A 24 0.93 -30.62 -3.19
N LEU A 25 -0.37 -30.78 -2.85
CA LEU A 25 -1.32 -29.66 -2.76
C LEU A 25 -0.97 -28.65 -1.66
N LEU A 26 -0.12 -29.00 -0.69
CA LEU A 26 0.25 -28.13 0.44
C LEU A 26 1.41 -27.17 0.11
N SER A 27 1.89 -27.17 -1.12
CA SER A 27 2.92 -26.22 -1.58
C SER A 27 2.66 -25.82 -3.02
N ALA A 28 3.07 -24.61 -3.40
CA ALA A 28 3.07 -24.24 -4.79
C ALA A 28 4.05 -25.07 -5.63
N THR A 29 3.76 -25.20 -6.93
CA THR A 29 4.63 -25.85 -7.91
C THR A 29 5.64 -24.88 -8.52
N ASP A 30 5.27 -23.61 -8.62
CA ASP A 30 6.08 -22.51 -9.13
C ASP A 30 5.87 -21.27 -8.24
N TRP A 31 6.25 -20.09 -8.73
CA TRP A 31 6.07 -18.86 -7.96
C TRP A 31 4.62 -18.50 -7.64
N TRP A 32 3.64 -18.95 -8.42
CA TRP A 32 2.28 -18.41 -8.41
C TRP A 32 1.18 -19.46 -8.36
N ARG A 33 1.49 -20.74 -8.62
CA ARG A 33 0.49 -21.79 -8.84
C ARG A 33 0.60 -22.92 -7.84
N THR A 34 -0.55 -23.42 -7.41
CA THR A 34 -0.64 -24.77 -6.82
C THR A 34 -0.41 -25.82 -7.92
N PRO A 35 -0.10 -27.09 -7.59
CA PRO A 35 -0.04 -28.13 -8.62
C PRO A 35 -1.44 -28.43 -9.19
N ALA A 36 -1.45 -28.95 -10.43
CA ALA A 36 -2.60 -29.63 -11.01
C ALA A 36 -2.40 -31.16 -10.92
N ILE A 37 -3.46 -31.92 -10.66
CA ILE A 37 -3.43 -33.38 -10.57
C ILE A 37 -4.45 -33.95 -11.55
N GLN A 38 -3.99 -34.80 -12.47
CA GLN A 38 -4.82 -35.43 -13.48
C GLN A 38 -4.76 -36.96 -13.34
N ARG A 39 -5.93 -37.58 -13.15
CA ARG A 39 -6.13 -39.03 -13.02
C ARG A 39 -7.34 -39.46 -13.85
N ASP A 40 -7.42 -40.74 -14.15
CA ASP A 40 -8.64 -41.31 -14.72
C ASP A 40 -9.81 -41.16 -13.73
N GLY A 41 -10.80 -40.34 -14.08
CA GLY A 41 -12.02 -40.15 -13.28
C GLY A 41 -12.08 -38.89 -12.42
N PHE A 42 -10.98 -38.15 -12.20
CA PHE A 42 -11.04 -36.82 -11.58
C PHE A 42 -9.84 -35.94 -11.97
N THR A 43 -10.02 -34.61 -11.89
CA THR A 43 -8.97 -33.61 -12.12
C THR A 43 -9.02 -32.55 -11.05
N ILE A 44 -7.87 -32.23 -10.48
CA ILE A 44 -7.68 -31.08 -9.60
C ILE A 44 -6.94 -30.01 -10.40
N PRO A 45 -7.59 -28.88 -10.71
CA PRO A 45 -6.96 -27.78 -11.41
C PRO A 45 -6.00 -27.03 -10.48
N HIS A 46 -5.02 -26.35 -11.06
CA HIS A 46 -4.24 -25.40 -10.28
C HIS A 46 -5.06 -24.14 -9.96
N ILE A 47 -4.67 -23.48 -8.88
CA ILE A 47 -5.06 -22.13 -8.50
C ILE A 47 -3.87 -21.23 -8.77
N LYS A 48 -4.08 -20.10 -9.44
CA LYS A 48 -3.05 -19.09 -9.66
C LYS A 48 -3.26 -17.89 -8.73
N ALA A 49 -2.21 -17.48 -8.04
CA ALA A 49 -2.15 -16.24 -7.28
C ALA A 49 -1.45 -15.14 -8.07
N THR A 50 -1.76 -13.90 -7.74
CA THR A 50 -1.01 -12.73 -8.19
C THR A 50 -0.96 -11.69 -7.10
N ASP A 51 0.13 -10.94 -7.04
CA ASP A 51 0.14 -9.75 -6.22
C ASP A 51 -0.88 -8.74 -6.70
N GLY A 52 -1.45 -8.08 -5.70
CA GLY A 52 -1.57 -6.63 -5.65
C GLY A 52 -1.44 -6.21 -4.19
N PRO A 53 -1.33 -4.91 -3.90
CA PRO A 53 -2.55 -4.32 -3.34
C PRO A 53 -3.09 -3.12 -4.12
N ASN A 54 -2.36 -2.64 -5.12
CA ASN A 54 -2.67 -1.47 -5.95
C ASN A 54 -2.67 -1.78 -7.47
N GLY A 55 -2.97 -3.04 -7.81
CA GLY A 55 -3.12 -3.55 -9.18
C GLY A 55 -2.76 -5.04 -9.25
N ALA A 56 -3.36 -5.79 -10.18
CA ALA A 56 -3.06 -7.22 -10.31
C ALA A 56 -1.92 -7.44 -11.31
N ARG A 57 -0.71 -7.60 -10.79
CA ARG A 57 0.53 -7.58 -11.58
C ARG A 57 0.63 -8.74 -12.60
N GLY A 58 0.01 -9.86 -12.29
CA GLY A 58 0.18 -11.13 -13.01
C GLY A 58 1.35 -11.96 -12.51
N GLU A 59 1.81 -12.88 -13.35
CA GLU A 59 2.83 -13.88 -13.05
C GLU A 59 4.27 -13.39 -13.26
N SER A 60 4.47 -12.15 -13.73
CA SER A 60 5.79 -11.60 -13.97
C SER A 60 6.00 -10.24 -13.34
N TYR A 61 7.14 -10.08 -12.69
CA TYR A 61 7.50 -8.86 -11.96
C TYR A 61 8.14 -7.78 -12.85
N VAL A 62 8.72 -8.17 -14.00
CA VAL A 62 9.64 -7.33 -14.80
C VAL A 62 9.19 -7.15 -16.24
N SER A 63 8.69 -8.22 -16.84
CA SER A 63 8.19 -8.30 -18.22
C SER A 63 6.74 -8.79 -18.22
N GLY A 64 6.03 -8.48 -17.14
CA GLY A 64 4.64 -8.84 -16.95
C GLY A 64 3.77 -8.14 -17.96
N ILE A 65 2.62 -8.74 -18.22
CA ILE A 65 1.61 -8.07 -18.99
C ILE A 65 1.14 -6.86 -18.18
N LYS A 66 1.15 -5.68 -18.80
CA LYS A 66 0.73 -4.45 -18.14
C LYS A 66 -0.61 -4.59 -17.43
N ALA A 67 -0.73 -3.87 -16.32
CA ALA A 67 -1.90 -3.82 -15.47
C ALA A 67 -2.19 -2.39 -15.05
N ALA A 68 -3.42 -2.13 -14.67
CA ALA A 68 -3.90 -0.86 -14.18
C ALA A 68 -3.26 -0.59 -12.82
N CYS A 69 -2.59 0.54 -12.72
CA CYS A 69 -1.93 0.96 -11.50
C CYS A 69 -2.84 1.94 -10.75
N PHE A 70 -3.37 1.47 -9.62
CA PHE A 70 -4.24 2.23 -8.73
C PHE A 70 -3.41 3.06 -7.73
N PRO A 71 -4.00 4.09 -7.11
CA PRO A 71 -3.36 4.79 -5.99
C PRO A 71 -2.86 3.82 -4.91
N CYS A 72 -1.73 4.14 -4.30
CA CYS A 72 -1.17 3.34 -3.21
C CYS A 72 -2.08 3.28 -1.98
N GLY A 73 -1.77 2.35 -1.06
CA GLY A 73 -2.58 2.12 0.14
C GLY A 73 -2.83 3.39 0.93
N THR A 74 -1.81 4.19 1.20
CA THR A 74 -1.98 5.42 2.01
C THR A 74 -2.86 6.46 1.33
N SER A 75 -2.85 6.54 0.00
CA SER A 75 -3.82 7.36 -0.76
C SER A 75 -5.25 6.85 -0.58
N MET A 76 -5.45 5.53 -0.67
CA MET A 76 -6.76 4.90 -0.44
C MET A 76 -7.22 5.07 1.01
N GLY A 77 -6.33 4.94 1.99
CA GLY A 77 -6.60 5.20 3.40
C GLY A 77 -7.01 6.65 3.64
N ALA A 78 -6.34 7.59 2.97
CA ALA A 78 -6.65 9.01 3.06
C ALA A 78 -8.05 9.39 2.52
N SER A 79 -8.67 8.51 1.72
CA SER A 79 -10.01 8.74 1.20
C SER A 79 -11.10 8.62 2.28
N PHE A 80 -10.87 7.82 3.34
CA PHE A 80 -11.87 7.42 4.35
C PHE A 80 -13.21 6.99 3.71
N ASP A 81 -13.14 6.18 2.65
CA ASP A 81 -14.30 5.84 1.82
C ASP A 81 -14.42 4.33 1.57
N ARG A 82 -15.39 3.70 2.27
CA ARG A 82 -15.65 2.26 2.14
C ARG A 82 -16.20 1.88 0.77
N GLU A 83 -17.01 2.73 0.15
CA GLU A 83 -17.59 2.44 -1.17
C GLU A 83 -16.51 2.49 -2.24
N LEU A 84 -15.60 3.47 -2.13
CA LEU A 84 -14.43 3.57 -2.98
C LEU A 84 -13.53 2.34 -2.83
N LEU A 85 -13.24 1.87 -1.62
CA LEU A 85 -12.42 0.66 -1.41
C LEU A 85 -13.11 -0.62 -1.90
N PHE A 86 -14.43 -0.74 -1.73
CA PHE A 86 -15.21 -1.84 -2.30
C PHE A 86 -15.08 -1.85 -3.83
N ARG A 87 -15.29 -0.72 -4.49
CA ARG A 87 -15.14 -0.62 -5.96
C ARG A 87 -13.71 -0.86 -6.41
N THR A 88 -12.71 -0.34 -5.69
CA THR A 88 -11.29 -0.64 -5.96
C THR A 88 -11.01 -2.14 -5.91
N GLY A 89 -11.55 -2.85 -4.92
CA GLY A 89 -11.46 -4.31 -4.84
C GLY A 89 -12.10 -5.02 -6.04
N GLN A 90 -13.24 -4.53 -6.52
CA GLN A 90 -13.88 -5.05 -7.73
C GLN A 90 -13.01 -4.84 -8.98
N GLU A 91 -12.49 -3.63 -9.19
CA GLU A 91 -11.70 -3.33 -10.39
C GLU A 91 -10.37 -4.10 -10.43
N ILE A 92 -9.68 -4.24 -9.29
CA ILE A 92 -8.45 -5.06 -9.22
C ILE A 92 -8.78 -6.54 -9.39
N ALA A 93 -9.92 -7.03 -8.88
CA ALA A 93 -10.33 -8.41 -9.11
C ALA A 93 -10.69 -8.69 -10.58
N ARG A 94 -11.36 -7.75 -11.27
CA ARG A 94 -11.58 -7.83 -12.72
C ARG A 94 -10.25 -7.86 -13.47
N GLU A 95 -9.27 -7.11 -12.99
CA GLU A 95 -7.93 -7.17 -13.55
C GLU A 95 -7.23 -8.51 -13.29
N ALA A 96 -7.35 -9.08 -12.09
CA ALA A 96 -6.80 -10.40 -11.78
C ALA A 96 -7.31 -11.47 -12.76
N LYS A 97 -8.58 -11.38 -13.18
CA LYS A 97 -9.14 -12.24 -14.25
C LYS A 97 -8.42 -12.08 -15.59
N THR A 98 -7.96 -10.87 -15.94
CA THR A 98 -7.15 -10.64 -17.16
C THR A 98 -5.78 -11.29 -17.08
N LYS A 99 -5.29 -11.56 -15.88
CA LYS A 99 -4.03 -12.28 -15.60
C LYS A 99 -4.25 -13.78 -15.33
N ALA A 100 -5.48 -14.27 -15.58
CA ALA A 100 -5.93 -15.62 -15.25
C ALA A 100 -5.68 -16.02 -13.79
N ALA A 101 -5.54 -15.03 -12.90
CA ALA A 101 -5.34 -15.25 -11.48
C ALA A 101 -6.68 -15.42 -10.78
N ASN A 102 -6.67 -16.22 -9.73
CA ASN A 102 -7.84 -16.58 -8.93
C ASN A 102 -7.72 -16.04 -7.49
N VAL A 103 -6.49 -15.81 -7.03
CA VAL A 103 -6.18 -15.27 -5.71
C VAL A 103 -5.41 -13.96 -5.87
N LEU A 104 -5.89 -12.91 -5.22
CA LEU A 104 -5.19 -11.65 -5.08
C LEU A 104 -4.52 -11.59 -3.71
N LEU A 105 -3.22 -11.32 -3.69
CA LEU A 105 -2.42 -11.26 -2.46
C LEU A 105 -2.54 -9.89 -1.77
N ALA A 106 -3.78 -9.49 -1.48
CA ALA A 106 -4.17 -8.18 -0.99
C ALA A 106 -5.39 -8.28 -0.05
N PRO A 107 -5.66 -7.27 0.80
CA PRO A 107 -4.90 -6.03 1.00
C PRO A 107 -3.78 -6.18 2.04
N THR A 108 -2.88 -5.19 2.09
CA THR A 108 -1.87 -5.07 3.17
C THR A 108 -2.45 -4.26 4.33
N LEU A 109 -2.39 -4.79 5.55
CA LEU A 109 -3.08 -4.29 6.76
C LEU A 109 -2.15 -4.11 7.96
N ASN A 110 -0.83 -4.09 7.74
CA ASN A 110 0.14 -3.76 8.78
C ASN A 110 -0.04 -2.30 9.24
N VAL A 111 0.17 -2.04 10.52
CA VAL A 111 -0.04 -0.70 11.10
C VAL A 111 1.10 0.23 10.69
N ILE A 112 0.79 1.47 10.29
CA ILE A 112 1.84 2.51 10.12
C ILE A 112 2.33 2.91 11.52
N ARG A 113 3.31 2.14 12.02
CA ARG A 113 3.86 2.28 13.37
C ARG A 113 4.95 3.36 13.44
N SER A 114 5.89 3.32 12.49
CA SER A 114 7.01 4.25 12.37
C SER A 114 6.85 5.05 11.08
N PRO A 115 7.19 6.35 11.04
CA PRO A 115 7.22 7.08 9.79
C PRO A 115 8.18 6.44 8.80
N ARG A 116 9.27 5.81 9.25
CA ARG A 116 10.37 5.29 8.42
C ARG A 116 10.10 3.93 7.74
N GLY A 117 8.97 3.28 8.01
CA GLY A 117 8.64 1.96 7.43
C GLY A 117 8.70 1.91 5.90
N GLY A 118 9.44 0.94 5.36
CA GLY A 118 9.67 0.79 3.91
C GLY A 118 8.42 0.51 3.09
N ARG A 119 7.41 -0.12 3.70
CA ARG A 119 6.12 -0.49 3.09
C ARG A 119 4.94 0.34 3.60
N ASN A 120 5.19 1.47 4.24
CA ASN A 120 4.11 2.34 4.72
C ASN A 120 3.15 2.71 3.58
N TYR A 121 3.67 2.98 2.39
CA TYR A 121 2.89 3.28 1.18
C TYR A 121 1.90 2.17 0.78
N GLU A 122 2.14 0.92 1.20
CA GLU A 122 1.39 -0.27 0.78
C GLU A 122 0.16 -0.54 1.66
N THR A 123 0.13 0.01 2.88
CA THR A 123 -0.96 -0.14 3.85
C THR A 123 -1.81 1.14 3.93
N TYR A 124 -2.86 1.17 4.78
CA TYR A 124 -3.83 2.27 4.79
C TYR A 124 -3.58 3.35 5.85
N SER A 125 -3.26 3.01 7.09
CA SER A 125 -3.35 3.95 8.23
C SER A 125 -2.51 3.54 9.44
N GLU A 126 -2.29 4.48 10.36
CA GLU A 126 -1.82 4.19 11.73
C GLU A 126 -2.96 3.71 12.65
N ASP A 127 -4.22 3.92 12.25
CA ASP A 127 -5.38 3.55 13.05
C ASP A 127 -5.94 2.17 12.64
N PRO A 128 -6.05 1.23 13.61
CA PRO A 128 -6.48 -0.12 13.31
C PRO A 128 -7.93 -0.24 12.85
N PHE A 129 -8.81 0.69 13.25
CA PHE A 129 -10.19 0.69 12.80
C PHE A 129 -10.27 1.08 11.32
N VAL A 130 -9.56 2.14 10.90
CA VAL A 130 -9.46 2.54 9.49
C VAL A 130 -8.92 1.40 8.64
N LEU A 131 -7.82 0.77 9.05
CA LEU A 131 -7.22 -0.39 8.36
C LEU A 131 -8.25 -1.52 8.16
N GLY A 132 -8.90 -1.94 9.25
CA GLY A 132 -9.80 -3.08 9.25
C GLY A 132 -11.05 -2.88 8.40
N VAL A 133 -11.72 -1.72 8.52
CA VAL A 133 -12.99 -1.50 7.81
C VAL A 133 -12.79 -1.19 6.31
N LEU A 134 -11.71 -0.49 5.95
CA LEU A 134 -11.34 -0.27 4.55
C LEU A 134 -10.84 -1.57 3.90
N GLY A 135 -10.04 -2.35 4.63
CA GLY A 135 -9.61 -3.68 4.21
C GLY A 135 -10.78 -4.64 3.98
N ALA A 136 -11.76 -4.65 4.88
CA ALA A 136 -12.96 -5.47 4.73
C ALA A 136 -13.78 -5.06 3.49
N ALA A 137 -13.93 -3.76 3.23
CA ALA A 137 -14.61 -3.28 2.03
C ALA A 137 -13.90 -3.74 0.75
N PHE A 138 -12.57 -3.60 0.68
CA PHE A 138 -11.75 -4.10 -0.43
C PHE A 138 -11.93 -5.61 -0.65
N ILE A 139 -11.84 -6.40 0.41
CA ILE A 139 -12.00 -7.87 0.36
C ILE A 139 -13.38 -8.24 -0.18
N ASN A 140 -14.44 -7.60 0.32
CA ASN A 140 -15.80 -7.80 -0.17
C ASN A 140 -15.91 -7.46 -1.67
N GLY A 141 -15.24 -6.41 -2.12
CA GLY A 141 -15.12 -6.06 -3.54
C GLY A 141 -14.51 -7.18 -4.36
N CYS A 142 -13.34 -7.69 -3.96
CA CYS A 142 -12.66 -8.77 -4.68
C CYS A 142 -13.50 -10.06 -4.73
N GLN A 143 -14.07 -10.46 -3.60
CA GLN A 143 -14.84 -11.70 -3.51
C GLN A 143 -16.19 -11.60 -4.22
N SER A 144 -16.77 -10.40 -4.35
CA SER A 144 -17.98 -10.19 -5.19
C SER A 144 -17.73 -10.48 -6.67
N GLU A 145 -16.48 -10.36 -7.11
CA GLU A 145 -16.02 -10.67 -8.46
C GLU A 145 -15.52 -12.12 -8.58
N GLY A 146 -15.61 -12.93 -7.54
CA GLY A 146 -15.16 -14.34 -7.56
C GLY A 146 -13.64 -14.51 -7.50
N ILE A 147 -12.92 -13.51 -6.99
CA ILE A 147 -11.47 -13.58 -6.73
C ILE A 147 -11.24 -13.64 -5.22
N ALA A 148 -10.41 -14.59 -4.76
CA ALA A 148 -10.04 -14.68 -3.36
C ALA A 148 -9.15 -13.50 -2.97
N ALA A 149 -9.45 -12.84 -1.85
CA ALA A 149 -8.53 -11.89 -1.23
C ALA A 149 -7.71 -12.57 -0.14
N THR A 150 -6.52 -12.02 0.13
CA THR A 150 -5.54 -12.52 1.09
C THR A 150 -5.02 -11.35 1.95
N PRO A 151 -5.74 -10.92 2.99
CA PRO A 151 -5.23 -9.97 3.98
C PRO A 151 -3.84 -10.36 4.48
N LYS A 152 -2.89 -9.42 4.42
CA LYS A 152 -1.47 -9.62 4.74
C LYS A 152 -0.86 -8.42 5.49
N HIS A 153 0.24 -8.56 6.21
CA HIS A 153 0.90 -9.81 6.60
C HIS A 153 0.55 -10.04 8.07
N PHE A 154 -0.14 -11.15 8.32
CA PHE A 154 -0.59 -11.55 9.65
C PHE A 154 0.58 -12.17 10.41
N VAL A 155 1.22 -11.54 11.39
CA VAL A 155 0.96 -10.20 11.95
C VAL A 155 2.29 -9.55 12.38
N ALA A 156 2.25 -8.26 12.67
CA ALA A 156 3.36 -7.49 13.24
C ALA A 156 4.60 -7.35 12.32
N ASN A 157 4.38 -7.12 11.02
CA ASN A 157 5.42 -6.89 10.00
C ASN A 157 5.55 -5.41 9.65
N GLU A 158 5.81 -4.56 10.64
CA GLU A 158 5.85 -3.09 10.47
C GLU A 158 7.26 -2.55 10.17
N THR A 159 8.27 -3.42 10.00
CA THR A 159 9.65 -3.07 9.60
C THR A 159 10.15 -4.07 8.58
N GLU A 160 10.89 -3.57 7.58
CA GLU A 160 11.45 -4.40 6.51
C GLU A 160 12.87 -4.86 6.79
N ASN A 161 13.66 -4.06 7.51
CA ASN A 161 15.01 -4.41 7.92
C ASN A 161 14.99 -5.72 8.72
N ASN A 162 15.73 -6.73 8.26
CA ASN A 162 15.83 -8.03 8.92
C ASN A 162 14.48 -8.75 9.13
N ARG A 163 13.42 -8.41 8.39
CA ARG A 163 12.05 -8.97 8.55
C ARG A 163 11.96 -10.50 8.61
N LYS A 164 12.89 -11.21 7.96
CA LYS A 164 12.93 -12.69 7.95
C LYS A 164 13.55 -13.32 9.18
N ILE A 165 14.25 -12.55 10.02
CA ILE A 165 14.97 -13.04 11.19
C ILE A 165 14.63 -12.26 12.46
N LEU A 166 14.00 -11.09 12.38
CA LEU A 166 13.68 -10.30 13.56
C LEU A 166 12.58 -10.91 14.42
N THR A 167 12.49 -10.47 15.68
CA THR A 167 11.34 -10.70 16.56
C THR A 167 10.74 -9.38 17.01
N ALA A 168 9.43 -9.23 16.82
CA ALA A 168 8.62 -8.16 17.40
C ALA A 168 8.17 -8.57 18.80
N GLU A 169 8.67 -7.85 19.79
CA GLU A 169 8.33 -8.03 21.20
C GLU A 169 7.22 -7.05 21.57
N VAL A 170 6.01 -7.58 21.78
CA VAL A 170 4.77 -6.80 21.96
C VAL A 170 3.91 -7.41 23.06
N ASP A 171 3.39 -6.56 23.94
CA ASP A 171 2.48 -7.00 25.00
C ASP A 171 1.09 -7.38 24.44
N GLU A 172 0.38 -8.25 25.15
CA GLU A 172 -0.86 -8.84 24.64
C GLU A 172 -1.96 -7.81 24.37
N GLN A 173 -2.09 -6.78 25.22
CA GLN A 173 -3.11 -5.76 25.02
C GLN A 173 -2.83 -4.99 23.73
N THR A 174 -1.58 -4.54 23.58
CA THR A 174 -1.12 -3.83 22.38
C THR A 174 -1.28 -4.68 21.12
N LEU A 175 -0.88 -5.96 21.17
CA LEU A 175 -1.02 -6.90 20.05
C LEU A 175 -2.49 -7.04 19.64
N ARG A 176 -3.41 -7.17 20.60
CA ARG A 176 -4.85 -7.37 20.36
C ARG A 176 -5.56 -6.12 19.88
N GLU A 177 -5.23 -4.96 20.44
CA GLU A 177 -5.94 -3.71 20.18
C GLU A 177 -5.40 -2.92 18.98
N LEU A 178 -4.14 -3.14 18.57
CA LEU A 178 -3.55 -2.45 17.41
C LEU A 178 -3.26 -3.38 16.23
N TYR A 179 -2.49 -4.45 16.44
CA TYR A 179 -1.91 -5.19 15.31
C TYR A 179 -2.79 -6.34 14.82
N LEU A 180 -3.53 -6.99 15.73
CA LEU A 180 -4.52 -8.02 15.38
C LEU A 180 -5.89 -7.43 15.04
N LEU A 181 -6.24 -6.26 15.59
CA LEU A 181 -7.57 -5.67 15.41
C LEU A 181 -7.98 -5.46 13.93
N PRO A 182 -7.11 -4.97 13.01
CA PRO A 182 -7.46 -4.86 11.59
C PRO A 182 -7.92 -6.19 10.99
N PHE A 183 -7.21 -7.28 11.32
CA PHE A 183 -7.52 -8.62 10.83
C PHE A 183 -8.78 -9.19 11.50
N GLN A 184 -9.03 -8.87 12.78
CA GLN A 184 -10.26 -9.22 13.48
C GLN A 184 -11.48 -8.53 12.85
N LEU A 185 -11.35 -7.25 12.49
CA LEU A 185 -12.39 -6.49 11.80
C LEU A 185 -12.68 -7.05 10.40
N VAL A 186 -11.63 -7.44 9.66
CA VAL A 186 -11.78 -8.15 8.39
C VAL A 186 -12.54 -9.47 8.56
N MET A 187 -12.20 -10.27 9.58
CA MET A 187 -12.96 -11.49 9.89
C MET A 187 -14.44 -11.20 10.17
N LYS A 188 -14.73 -10.14 10.94
CA LYS A 188 -16.09 -9.72 11.29
C LYS A 188 -16.91 -9.25 10.08
N HIS A 189 -16.28 -8.55 9.13
CA HIS A 189 -17.00 -7.80 8.10
C HIS A 189 -16.89 -8.36 6.67
N SER A 190 -15.97 -9.28 6.40
CA SER A 190 -15.74 -9.74 5.02
C SER A 190 -15.45 -11.22 4.81
N ASN A 191 -15.22 -12.01 5.88
CA ASN A 191 -14.93 -13.46 5.80
C ASN A 191 -13.95 -13.82 4.66
N PRO A 192 -12.68 -13.40 4.75
CA PRO A 192 -11.70 -13.59 3.68
C PRO A 192 -11.50 -15.07 3.35
N TRP A 193 -11.20 -15.38 2.09
CA TRP A 193 -10.94 -16.76 1.64
C TRP A 193 -9.51 -17.22 1.94
N CYS A 194 -8.57 -16.29 2.07
CA CYS A 194 -7.19 -16.58 2.42
C CYS A 194 -6.67 -15.65 3.53
N PHE A 195 -5.60 -16.05 4.20
CA PHE A 195 -4.75 -15.18 5.03
C PHE A 195 -3.30 -15.45 4.70
N MET A 196 -2.45 -14.41 4.68
CA MET A 196 -1.00 -14.58 4.51
C MET A 196 -0.27 -14.32 5.83
N THR A 197 0.56 -15.26 6.26
CA THR A 197 1.42 -15.06 7.45
C THR A 197 2.54 -14.05 7.16
N SER A 198 3.01 -13.34 8.18
CA SER A 198 4.22 -12.51 8.08
C SER A 198 5.51 -13.32 8.11
N TYR A 199 6.61 -12.66 7.74
CA TYR A 199 7.96 -13.20 7.82
C TYR A 199 8.50 -13.29 9.25
N ASN A 200 8.19 -12.29 10.07
CA ASN A 200 8.85 -12.07 11.34
C ASN A 200 8.41 -13.06 12.42
N ARG A 201 9.12 -12.99 13.54
CA ARG A 201 8.70 -13.59 14.80
C ARG A 201 7.88 -12.59 15.61
N VAL A 202 6.95 -13.09 16.41
CA VAL A 202 6.24 -12.33 17.44
C VAL A 202 6.51 -13.02 18.77
N ASN A 203 7.08 -12.29 19.72
CA ASN A 203 7.47 -12.79 21.04
C ASN A 203 8.29 -14.09 20.95
N GLY A 204 9.29 -14.10 20.07
CA GLY A 204 10.25 -15.20 19.87
C GLY A 204 9.86 -16.31 18.91
N THR A 205 8.60 -16.38 18.45
CA THR A 205 8.11 -17.47 17.55
C THR A 205 7.75 -16.93 16.18
N TYR A 206 8.20 -17.59 15.09
CA TYR A 206 7.79 -17.22 13.73
C TYR A 206 6.28 -17.31 13.61
N VAL A 207 5.64 -16.34 12.96
CA VAL A 207 4.17 -16.36 12.85
C VAL A 207 3.69 -17.61 12.11
N ALA A 208 4.44 -18.04 11.09
CA ALA A 208 4.19 -19.30 10.38
C ALA A 208 4.29 -20.57 11.27
N ASP A 209 4.99 -20.50 12.41
CA ASP A 209 5.18 -21.60 13.37
C ASP A 209 4.34 -21.44 14.65
N SER A 210 3.50 -20.39 14.72
CA SER A 210 2.80 -20.00 15.94
C SER A 210 1.40 -20.60 16.03
N ASP A 211 1.29 -21.74 16.73
CA ASP A 211 0.00 -22.37 17.04
C ASP A 211 -0.96 -21.41 17.74
N ARG A 212 -0.44 -20.58 18.64
CA ARG A 212 -1.23 -19.54 19.33
C ARG A 212 -1.89 -18.57 18.36
N LEU A 213 -1.13 -18.00 17.43
CA LEU A 213 -1.66 -16.96 16.52
C LEU A 213 -2.61 -17.58 15.48
N LEU A 214 -2.24 -18.73 14.92
CA LEU A 214 -2.97 -19.34 13.81
C LEU A 214 -4.12 -20.24 14.28
N ASN A 215 -3.85 -21.26 15.09
CA ASN A 215 -4.91 -22.15 15.58
C ASN A 215 -5.67 -21.56 16.77
N GLY A 216 -4.99 -20.92 17.72
CA GLY A 216 -5.61 -20.32 18.91
C GLY A 216 -6.51 -19.13 18.56
N ILE A 217 -5.92 -18.07 17.99
CA ILE A 217 -6.63 -16.81 17.74
C ILE A 217 -7.42 -16.87 16.43
N LEU A 218 -6.73 -17.04 15.29
CA LEU A 218 -7.36 -16.94 13.98
C LEU A 218 -8.43 -18.02 13.76
N ARG A 219 -8.12 -19.29 14.05
CA ARG A 219 -9.12 -20.38 13.91
C ARG A 219 -9.97 -20.55 15.17
N GLY A 220 -9.39 -20.57 16.36
CA GLY A 220 -10.11 -20.86 17.59
C GLY A 220 -11.08 -19.75 17.95
N GLU A 221 -10.57 -18.57 18.24
CA GLU A 221 -11.38 -17.43 18.68
C GLU A 221 -12.20 -16.79 17.55
N TRP A 222 -11.58 -16.54 16.40
CA TRP A 222 -12.25 -15.81 15.31
C TRP A 222 -12.98 -16.72 14.33
N GLY A 223 -12.81 -18.03 14.46
CA GLY A 223 -13.56 -19.00 13.67
C GLY A 223 -13.11 -19.12 12.21
N PHE A 224 -11.91 -18.69 11.85
CA PHE A 224 -11.42 -18.83 10.47
C PHE A 224 -11.31 -20.30 10.06
N ARG A 225 -11.89 -20.68 8.91
CA ARG A 225 -11.89 -22.06 8.41
C ARG A 225 -11.22 -22.22 7.04
N ASN A 226 -10.88 -21.12 6.39
CA ASN A 226 -10.34 -21.14 5.04
C ASN A 226 -8.80 -21.29 5.05
N LEU A 227 -8.16 -20.93 3.94
CA LEU A 227 -6.75 -21.23 3.65
C LEU A 227 -5.80 -20.22 4.31
N VAL A 228 -4.77 -20.70 5.01
CA VAL A 228 -3.60 -19.87 5.38
C VAL A 228 -2.46 -20.17 4.42
N VAL A 229 -1.92 -19.13 3.79
CA VAL A 229 -0.76 -19.20 2.91
C VAL A 229 0.45 -18.54 3.59
N SER A 230 1.66 -19.05 3.35
CA SER A 230 2.86 -18.35 3.80
C SER A 230 3.16 -17.13 2.94
N ASP A 231 3.89 -16.16 3.48
CA ASP A 231 4.66 -15.25 2.60
C ASP A 231 5.73 -16.05 1.81
N TRP A 232 6.34 -15.42 0.81
CA TRP A 232 7.30 -16.05 -0.10
C TRP A 232 8.59 -16.45 0.61
N MET A 233 8.79 -17.75 0.79
CA MET A 233 9.86 -18.34 1.61
C MET A 233 9.72 -17.99 3.10
N GLY A 234 8.52 -17.63 3.54
CA GLY A 234 8.16 -17.34 4.94
C GLY A 234 7.82 -18.58 5.77
N VAL A 235 8.42 -19.73 5.44
CA VAL A 235 8.29 -20.98 6.19
C VAL A 235 9.66 -21.38 6.73
N TYR A 236 9.71 -21.76 8.00
CA TYR A 236 10.97 -21.98 8.74
C TYR A 236 11.09 -23.39 9.32
N SER A 237 10.03 -24.20 9.22
CA SER A 237 9.97 -25.56 9.73
C SER A 237 9.06 -26.43 8.85
N THR A 238 9.21 -27.76 8.95
CA THR A 238 8.33 -28.72 8.26
C THR A 238 7.06 -29.02 9.08
N ALA A 239 7.22 -29.74 10.19
CA ALA A 239 6.08 -30.24 10.97
C ALA A 239 5.38 -29.12 11.77
N GLN A 240 6.16 -28.28 12.45
CA GLN A 240 5.63 -27.24 13.33
C GLN A 240 4.77 -26.22 12.56
N CYS A 241 5.23 -25.73 11.41
CA CYS A 241 4.50 -24.77 10.58
C CYS A 241 3.14 -25.32 10.11
N LEU A 242 3.13 -26.57 9.63
CA LEU A 242 1.91 -27.20 9.15
C LEU A 242 0.94 -27.49 10.31
N ASN A 243 1.43 -27.99 11.44
CA ASN A 243 0.61 -28.22 12.63
C ASN A 243 0.05 -26.91 13.21
N ALA A 244 0.83 -25.82 13.17
CA ALA A 244 0.39 -24.49 13.58
C ALA A 244 -0.73 -23.92 12.68
N GLY A 245 -0.87 -24.42 11.45
CA GLY A 245 -2.03 -24.17 10.60
C GLY A 245 -1.77 -23.41 9.30
N VAL A 246 -0.51 -23.31 8.85
CA VAL A 246 -0.18 -22.84 7.50
C VAL A 246 -0.47 -23.94 6.49
N ASP A 247 -1.46 -23.73 5.63
CA ASP A 247 -1.97 -24.74 4.71
C ASP A 247 -1.18 -24.81 3.40
N LEU A 248 -0.69 -23.68 2.90
CA LEU A 248 0.00 -23.57 1.61
C LEU A 248 1.36 -22.86 1.76
N GLU A 249 2.46 -23.54 1.41
CA GLU A 249 3.80 -22.95 1.31
C GLU A 249 3.99 -22.29 -0.06
N MET A 250 4.46 -21.04 -0.04
CA MET A 250 4.85 -20.27 -1.22
C MET A 250 6.32 -19.85 -1.14
N PRO A 251 7.04 -19.70 -2.28
CA PRO A 251 6.71 -20.23 -3.60
C PRO A 251 7.09 -21.72 -3.74
N GLY A 252 6.78 -22.28 -4.90
CA GLY A 252 7.35 -23.55 -5.38
C GLY A 252 8.66 -23.38 -6.17
N PRO A 253 9.42 -24.47 -6.38
CA PRO A 253 9.23 -25.78 -5.74
C PRO A 253 9.51 -25.73 -4.24
N THR A 254 8.79 -26.55 -3.49
CA THR A 254 8.84 -26.59 -2.01
C THR A 254 10.23 -26.87 -1.44
N LYS A 255 10.55 -26.21 -0.32
CA LYS A 255 11.74 -26.52 0.50
C LYS A 255 11.41 -27.45 1.69
N TRP A 256 10.16 -27.41 2.17
CA TRP A 256 9.76 -28.00 3.46
C TRP A 256 8.75 -29.13 3.35
N ARG A 257 7.96 -29.17 2.28
CA ARG A 257 6.76 -30.02 2.09
C ARG A 257 6.93 -31.10 1.01
N GLY A 258 8.16 -31.36 0.59
CA GLY A 258 8.53 -32.55 -0.19
C GLY A 258 8.86 -33.74 0.72
N GLU A 259 10.01 -34.39 0.48
CA GLU A 259 10.49 -35.55 1.24
C GLU A 259 10.53 -35.32 2.76
N LYS A 260 10.87 -34.10 3.20
CA LYS A 260 10.88 -33.75 4.63
C LYS A 260 9.52 -33.95 5.29
N LEU A 261 8.43 -33.57 4.63
CA LEU A 261 7.09 -33.73 5.19
C LEU A 261 6.64 -35.19 5.14
N MET A 262 7.02 -35.93 4.10
CA MET A 262 6.81 -37.39 4.09
C MET A 262 7.46 -38.05 5.29
N GLN A 263 8.73 -37.73 5.57
CA GLN A 263 9.46 -38.26 6.74
C GLN A 263 8.83 -37.83 8.06
N ALA A 264 8.40 -36.56 8.19
CA ALA A 264 7.72 -36.08 9.40
C ALA A 264 6.40 -36.82 9.67
N VAL A 265 5.65 -37.18 8.63
CA VAL A 265 4.44 -38.00 8.76
C VAL A 265 4.80 -39.43 9.18
N GLU A 266 5.84 -40.03 8.60
CA GLU A 266 6.32 -41.37 8.99
C GLU A 266 6.81 -41.42 10.44
N ASN A 267 7.44 -40.34 10.90
CA ASN A 267 7.91 -40.18 12.28
C ASN A 267 6.77 -39.87 13.28
N GLY A 268 5.54 -39.62 12.80
CA GLY A 268 4.39 -39.23 13.63
C GLY A 268 4.43 -37.78 14.11
N GLU A 269 5.29 -36.94 13.56
CA GLU A 269 5.37 -35.49 13.86
C GLU A 269 4.21 -34.71 13.23
N VAL A 270 3.65 -35.22 12.13
CA VAL A 270 2.45 -34.68 11.47
C VAL A 270 1.43 -35.79 11.27
N SER A 271 0.19 -35.57 11.72
CA SER A 271 -0.89 -36.54 11.58
C SER A 271 -1.46 -36.58 10.16
N ALA A 272 -2.03 -37.72 9.76
CA ALA A 272 -2.76 -37.83 8.49
C ALA A 272 -3.99 -36.91 8.45
N GLU A 273 -4.59 -36.65 9.62
CA GLU A 273 -5.69 -35.72 9.81
C GLU A 273 -5.27 -34.28 9.51
N THR A 274 -4.07 -33.86 9.94
CA THR A 274 -3.49 -32.54 9.62
C THR A 274 -3.34 -32.38 8.11
N ILE A 275 -2.75 -33.38 7.43
CA ILE A 275 -2.58 -33.40 5.96
C ILE A 275 -3.94 -33.29 5.26
N ASN A 276 -4.91 -34.11 5.68
CA ASN A 276 -6.26 -34.09 5.09
C ASN A 276 -6.97 -32.74 5.33
N ALA A 277 -6.78 -32.12 6.49
CA ALA A 277 -7.41 -30.83 6.81
C ALA A 277 -6.84 -29.69 5.94
N SER A 278 -5.53 -29.61 5.75
CA SER A 278 -4.93 -28.59 4.89
C SER A 278 -5.22 -28.85 3.41
N ALA A 279 -5.15 -30.10 2.94
CA ALA A 279 -5.51 -30.45 1.57
C ALA A 279 -6.98 -30.12 1.27
N ARG A 280 -7.89 -30.36 2.23
CA ARG A 280 -9.30 -29.94 2.13
C ARG A 280 -9.41 -28.44 1.87
N ARG A 281 -8.70 -27.59 2.63
CA ARG A 281 -8.79 -26.13 2.48
C ARG A 281 -8.34 -25.66 1.10
N VAL A 282 -7.32 -26.29 0.52
CA VAL A 282 -6.89 -26.03 -0.87
C VAL A 282 -7.98 -26.42 -1.87
N LEU A 283 -8.57 -27.61 -1.71
CA LEU A 283 -9.65 -28.08 -2.60
C LEU A 283 -10.94 -27.26 -2.45
N GLU A 284 -11.26 -26.83 -1.23
CA GLU A 284 -12.39 -25.95 -0.93
C GLU A 284 -12.20 -24.57 -1.56
N LEU A 285 -10.97 -24.04 -1.54
CA LEU A 285 -10.65 -22.82 -2.26
C LEU A 285 -10.83 -23.00 -3.76
N ALA A 286 -10.32 -24.10 -4.34
CA ALA A 286 -10.53 -24.40 -5.77
C ALA A 286 -12.02 -24.49 -6.14
N ARG A 287 -12.85 -25.06 -5.25
CA ARG A 287 -14.31 -25.13 -5.41
C ARG A 287 -14.96 -23.76 -5.31
N ALA A 288 -14.58 -22.93 -4.32
CA ALA A 288 -15.10 -21.57 -4.16
C ALA A 288 -14.78 -20.68 -5.37
N LEU A 289 -13.60 -20.89 -5.97
CA LEU A 289 -13.12 -20.20 -7.17
C LEU A 289 -13.73 -20.74 -8.48
N GLY A 290 -14.55 -21.80 -8.42
CA GLY A 290 -15.15 -22.42 -9.61
C GLY A 290 -14.13 -23.04 -10.57
N ARG A 291 -12.96 -23.47 -10.05
CA ARG A 291 -11.86 -24.01 -10.87
C ARG A 291 -12.16 -25.39 -11.41
N PHE A 292 -12.95 -26.19 -10.71
CA PHE A 292 -13.32 -27.52 -11.23
C PHE A 292 -14.20 -27.43 -12.48
N GLU A 293 -15.03 -26.39 -12.56
CA GLU A 293 -15.87 -26.09 -13.72
C GLU A 293 -15.09 -25.40 -14.85
N ASN A 294 -14.09 -24.59 -14.48
CA ASN A 294 -13.24 -23.86 -15.41
C ASN A 294 -11.77 -24.20 -15.10
N PRO A 295 -11.27 -25.38 -15.48
CA PRO A 295 -9.94 -25.84 -15.08
C PRO A 295 -8.80 -25.23 -15.91
N GLU A 296 -9.12 -24.69 -17.08
CA GLU A 296 -8.11 -24.09 -17.96
C GLU A 296 -7.60 -22.76 -17.42
N GLU A 297 -6.33 -22.47 -17.67
CA GLU A 297 -5.72 -21.16 -17.45
C GLU A 297 -5.52 -20.50 -18.82
N ALA A 298 -6.21 -19.38 -19.05
CA ALA A 298 -6.03 -18.60 -20.26
C ALA A 298 -4.70 -17.81 -20.20
N PRO A 299 -4.09 -17.48 -21.35
CA PRO A 299 -2.94 -16.56 -21.37
C PRO A 299 -3.26 -15.21 -20.72
N GLU A 300 -2.30 -14.65 -19.99
CA GLU A 300 -2.43 -13.30 -19.45
C GLU A 300 -2.58 -12.27 -20.57
N ARG A 301 -3.42 -11.24 -20.33
CA ARG A 301 -3.66 -10.15 -21.27
C ARG A 301 -3.72 -8.80 -20.58
N CYS A 302 -3.39 -7.75 -21.33
CA CYS A 302 -3.59 -6.37 -20.93
C CYS A 302 -4.95 -5.94 -21.49
N ALA A 303 -5.79 -5.35 -20.66
CA ALA A 303 -7.07 -4.79 -21.07
C ALA A 303 -7.07 -3.31 -20.71
N SER A 304 -7.31 -2.44 -21.70
CA SER A 304 -7.61 -1.03 -21.46
C SER A 304 -9.10 -0.90 -21.14
N ASP A 305 -9.45 -0.02 -20.21
CA ASP A 305 -10.83 0.23 -19.81
C ASP A 305 -10.95 1.68 -19.35
N THR A 306 -11.70 2.48 -20.13
CA THR A 306 -11.86 3.91 -19.87
C THR A 306 -12.64 4.19 -18.59
N ASP A 307 -13.63 3.37 -18.23
CA ASP A 307 -14.40 3.58 -17.00
C ASP A 307 -13.52 3.31 -15.77
N ARG A 308 -12.63 2.32 -15.88
CA ARG A 308 -11.61 2.07 -14.86
C ARG A 308 -10.58 3.19 -14.78
N ASP A 309 -10.14 3.75 -15.91
CA ASP A 309 -9.22 4.90 -15.92
C ASP A 309 -9.88 6.12 -15.25
N LEU A 310 -11.14 6.42 -15.58
CA LEU A 310 -11.91 7.48 -14.92
C LEU A 310 -12.06 7.23 -13.42
N PHE A 311 -12.29 5.98 -13.02
CA PHE A 311 -12.36 5.61 -11.61
C PHE A 311 -11.01 5.76 -10.89
N ILE A 312 -9.89 5.33 -11.48
CA ILE A 312 -8.54 5.51 -10.92
C ILE A 312 -8.26 7.00 -10.71
N ARG A 313 -8.66 7.83 -11.68
CA ARG A 313 -8.55 9.28 -11.61
C ARG A 313 -9.37 9.88 -10.46
N ASP A 314 -10.62 9.44 -10.29
CA ASP A 314 -11.48 9.88 -9.19
C ASP A 314 -10.95 9.41 -7.83
N ALA A 315 -10.52 8.15 -7.73
CA ALA A 315 -10.00 7.55 -6.51
C ALA A 315 -8.71 8.24 -6.04
N SER A 316 -7.83 8.57 -7.00
CA SER A 316 -6.62 9.33 -6.75
C SER A 316 -6.92 10.72 -6.19
N ALA A 317 -7.81 11.48 -6.83
CA ALA A 317 -8.20 12.81 -6.36
C ALA A 317 -8.91 12.77 -4.99
N ALA A 318 -9.66 11.70 -4.69
CA ALA A 318 -10.32 11.51 -3.41
C ALA A 318 -9.34 11.22 -2.24
N GLY A 319 -8.16 10.67 -2.54
CA GLY A 319 -7.09 10.41 -1.57
C GLY A 319 -6.13 11.59 -1.35
N MET A 320 -5.95 12.47 -2.34
CA MET A 320 -5.09 13.65 -2.20
C MET A 320 -5.52 14.57 -1.04
N VAL A 321 -4.55 15.04 -0.26
CA VAL A 321 -4.79 15.87 0.93
C VAL A 321 -4.17 17.25 0.73
N VAL A 322 -4.99 18.30 0.79
CA VAL A 322 -4.48 19.68 0.85
C VAL A 322 -4.11 19.98 2.30
N LEU A 323 -2.82 20.21 2.55
CA LEU A 323 -2.27 20.46 3.89
C LEU A 323 -2.22 21.95 4.22
N LYS A 324 -2.02 22.80 3.22
CA LYS A 324 -1.95 24.26 3.37
C LYS A 324 -2.50 24.96 2.12
N ASN A 325 -3.19 26.09 2.30
CA ASN A 325 -3.70 26.92 1.21
C ASN A 325 -3.94 28.37 1.68
N ASP A 326 -2.86 29.13 1.86
CA ASP A 326 -2.87 30.51 2.29
C ASP A 326 -3.13 31.45 1.11
N GLY A 327 -3.85 32.55 1.35
CA GLY A 327 -4.08 33.60 0.36
C GLY A 327 -4.88 33.16 -0.87
N ASP A 328 -5.68 32.08 -0.74
CA ASP A 328 -6.49 31.49 -1.81
C ASP A 328 -5.69 31.19 -3.08
N VAL A 329 -4.46 30.68 -2.93
CA VAL A 329 -3.61 30.26 -4.06
C VAL A 329 -4.27 29.14 -4.87
N LEU A 330 -4.96 28.21 -4.21
CA LEU A 330 -5.80 27.20 -4.84
C LEU A 330 -7.29 27.53 -4.64
N PRO A 331 -8.16 27.20 -5.62
CA PRO A 331 -7.84 26.54 -6.90
C PRO A 331 -7.28 27.49 -7.97
N LEU A 332 -6.58 26.92 -8.95
CA LEU A 332 -6.02 27.60 -10.11
C LEU A 332 -7.12 28.10 -11.07
N PRO A 333 -7.09 29.37 -11.48
CA PRO A 333 -7.96 29.87 -12.54
C PRO A 333 -7.66 29.21 -13.89
N LYS A 334 -8.70 28.92 -14.67
CA LYS A 334 -8.54 28.35 -16.02
C LYS A 334 -7.74 29.30 -16.93
N GLY A 335 -6.78 28.74 -17.66
CA GLY A 335 -5.94 29.50 -18.60
C GLY A 335 -4.77 30.24 -17.96
N SER A 336 -4.54 30.09 -16.65
CA SER A 336 -3.31 30.58 -16.02
C SER A 336 -2.07 29.94 -16.65
N ARG A 337 -0.99 30.72 -16.74
CA ARG A 337 0.32 30.22 -17.15
C ARG A 337 0.97 29.55 -15.94
N VAL A 338 1.32 28.28 -16.08
CA VAL A 338 1.83 27.47 -14.97
C VAL A 338 3.19 26.92 -15.34
N THR A 339 4.20 27.20 -14.53
CA THR A 339 5.46 26.45 -14.60
C THR A 339 5.36 25.23 -13.70
N VAL A 340 5.85 24.09 -14.17
CA VAL A 340 5.86 22.84 -13.41
C VAL A 340 7.31 22.36 -13.31
N VAL A 341 7.80 22.20 -12.09
CA VAL A 341 9.22 21.96 -11.80
C VAL A 341 9.38 20.73 -10.91
N GLY A 342 10.48 20.00 -11.05
CA GLY A 342 10.84 18.86 -10.21
C GLY A 342 10.74 17.53 -10.95
N TYR A 343 11.38 16.47 -10.43
CA TYR A 343 11.43 15.16 -11.08
C TYR A 343 10.01 14.61 -11.37
N HIS A 344 9.14 14.69 -10.36
CA HIS A 344 7.76 14.20 -10.48
C HIS A 344 6.88 15.08 -11.37
N ALA A 345 7.35 16.25 -11.83
CA ALA A 345 6.60 17.06 -12.80
C ALA A 345 6.48 16.36 -14.16
N LEU A 346 7.53 15.64 -14.56
CA LEU A 346 7.66 14.97 -15.85
C LEU A 346 7.50 13.45 -15.75
N HIS A 347 7.55 12.90 -14.54
CA HIS A 347 7.43 11.47 -14.27
C HIS A 347 6.28 11.22 -13.30
N ALA A 348 5.30 10.41 -13.71
CA ALA A 348 4.21 10.02 -12.82
C ALA A 348 4.74 9.15 -11.67
N ALA A 349 4.43 9.54 -10.43
CA ALA A 349 4.74 8.73 -9.25
C ALA A 349 3.73 7.59 -9.09
N LEU A 350 4.04 6.42 -9.67
CA LEU A 350 3.11 5.30 -9.78
C LEU A 350 2.92 4.52 -8.46
N GLY A 351 3.98 4.33 -7.68
CA GLY A 351 3.95 3.50 -6.47
C GLY A 351 5.33 3.33 -5.84
N GLY A 352 5.37 2.71 -4.65
CA GLY A 352 6.63 2.27 -4.03
C GLY A 352 7.20 1.01 -4.71
N GLY A 353 8.38 0.59 -4.28
CA GLY A 353 9.08 -0.59 -4.80
C GLY A 353 8.72 -1.90 -4.10
N GLY A 354 8.93 -3.04 -4.75
CA GLY A 354 8.63 -4.36 -4.17
C GLY A 354 7.38 -5.02 -4.77
N SER A 355 6.81 -5.98 -4.06
CA SER A 355 5.66 -6.79 -4.50
C SER A 355 4.44 -5.95 -4.93
N ALA A 356 4.28 -4.73 -4.44
CA ALA A 356 3.22 -3.82 -4.87
C ALA A 356 3.52 -3.07 -6.18
N ARG A 357 4.67 -3.28 -6.82
CA ARG A 357 5.00 -2.62 -8.08
C ARG A 357 4.13 -3.17 -9.22
N VAL A 358 3.55 -2.28 -10.01
CA VAL A 358 2.76 -2.60 -11.21
C VAL A 358 3.41 -1.96 -12.43
N ASP A 359 3.57 -2.72 -13.52
CA ASP A 359 3.90 -2.14 -14.82
C ASP A 359 2.62 -1.55 -15.43
N ALA A 360 2.48 -0.23 -15.32
CA ALA A 360 1.24 0.46 -15.64
C ALA A 360 0.92 0.44 -17.15
N ILE A 361 -0.37 0.32 -17.49
CA ILE A 361 -0.86 0.39 -18.89
C ILE A 361 -0.31 1.65 -19.58
N HIS A 362 -0.50 2.78 -18.92
CA HIS A 362 0.05 4.09 -19.22
C HIS A 362 0.39 4.82 -17.93
N ALA A 363 0.94 6.02 -18.04
CA ALA A 363 1.30 6.84 -16.89
C ALA A 363 1.30 8.30 -17.35
N VAL A 364 0.45 9.12 -16.72
CA VAL A 364 0.27 10.54 -17.06
C VAL A 364 1.02 11.40 -16.05
N SER A 365 2.01 12.17 -16.48
CA SER A 365 2.75 13.09 -15.61
C SER A 365 1.91 14.32 -15.22
N PRO A 366 2.22 15.00 -14.10
CA PRO A 366 1.64 16.30 -13.75
C PRO A 366 1.64 17.32 -14.89
N ALA A 367 2.75 17.44 -15.62
CA ALA A 367 2.84 18.34 -16.77
C ALA A 367 1.86 17.96 -17.90
N GLU A 368 1.75 16.67 -18.23
CA GLU A 368 0.78 16.17 -19.22
C GLU A 368 -0.66 16.43 -18.77
N GLY A 369 -0.96 16.18 -17.49
CA GLY A 369 -2.28 16.39 -16.91
C GLY A 369 -2.73 17.85 -16.93
N LEU A 370 -1.84 18.77 -16.54
CA LEU A 370 -2.10 20.21 -16.58
C LEU A 370 -2.26 20.72 -18.03
N LYS A 371 -1.41 20.27 -18.95
CA LYS A 371 -1.56 20.61 -20.37
C LYS A 371 -2.89 20.12 -20.93
N ALA A 372 -3.30 18.89 -20.61
CA ALA A 372 -4.59 18.33 -21.01
C ALA A 372 -5.79 19.08 -20.41
N ALA A 373 -5.64 19.66 -19.21
CA ALA A 373 -6.65 20.51 -18.58
C ALA A 373 -6.71 21.95 -19.16
N GLY A 374 -5.83 22.28 -20.11
CA GLY A 374 -5.85 23.55 -20.83
C GLY A 374 -4.95 24.65 -20.23
N TYR A 375 -3.97 24.28 -19.40
CA TYR A 375 -2.94 25.20 -18.93
C TYR A 375 -1.77 25.29 -19.92
N GLU A 376 -1.17 26.48 -20.05
CA GLU A 376 0.09 26.65 -20.78
C GLU A 376 1.25 26.17 -19.90
N VAL A 377 1.89 25.06 -20.29
CA VAL A 377 2.95 24.38 -19.51
C VAL A 377 4.27 24.43 -20.29
N ASP A 378 5.32 24.95 -19.65
CA ASP A 378 6.70 24.92 -20.14
C ASP A 378 7.43 23.69 -19.59
N ALA A 379 7.37 22.58 -20.33
CA ALA A 379 7.97 21.29 -19.94
C ALA A 379 8.53 20.56 -21.17
N ARG A 380 9.81 20.15 -21.11
CA ARG A 380 10.47 19.36 -22.16
C ARG A 380 10.39 17.87 -21.80
N MET A 381 9.65 17.09 -22.59
CA MET A 381 9.48 15.65 -22.37
C MET A 381 10.63 14.87 -23.03
N PRO A 382 11.16 13.79 -22.42
CA PRO A 382 12.14 12.92 -23.07
C PRO A 382 11.50 12.09 -24.19
N GLU A 383 12.22 11.92 -25.30
CA GLU A 383 11.81 11.05 -26.41
C GLU A 383 11.97 9.55 -26.05
N PRO A 384 11.09 8.65 -26.55
CA PRO A 384 11.15 7.22 -26.26
C PRO A 384 12.39 6.54 -26.85
N VAL A 385 12.97 5.61 -26.09
CA VAL A 385 14.19 4.85 -26.40
C VAL A 385 13.88 3.70 -27.37
N LYS A 386 14.67 3.57 -28.44
CA LYS A 386 14.62 2.40 -29.34
C LYS A 386 15.47 1.27 -28.76
N VAL A 387 14.94 0.04 -28.73
CA VAL A 387 15.69 -1.17 -28.34
C VAL A 387 15.57 -2.23 -29.43
N GLU A 388 16.72 -2.74 -29.88
CA GLU A 388 16.86 -3.79 -30.87
C GLU A 388 17.50 -5.02 -30.22
N TRP A 389 16.95 -6.20 -30.46
CA TRP A 389 17.40 -7.48 -29.93
C TRP A 389 17.93 -8.37 -31.05
N PHE A 390 19.11 -8.95 -30.88
CA PHE A 390 19.80 -9.77 -31.89
C PHE A 390 20.16 -11.14 -31.30
N ASN A 391 19.88 -12.22 -32.03
CA ASN A 391 20.29 -13.57 -31.64
C ASN A 391 21.74 -13.85 -32.09
N GLY A 392 22.57 -14.33 -31.16
CA GLY A 392 24.01 -14.47 -31.35
C GLY A 392 24.83 -13.30 -30.81
N HIS A 393 26.12 -13.27 -31.16
CA HIS A 393 27.10 -12.33 -30.59
C HIS A 393 27.30 -11.04 -31.40
N THR A 394 26.77 -10.98 -32.63
CA THR A 394 27.05 -9.87 -33.55
C THR A 394 25.86 -8.90 -33.57
N ILE A 395 26.08 -7.68 -33.10
CA ILE A 395 25.07 -6.62 -33.19
C ILE A 395 24.78 -6.35 -34.68
N GLY A 396 23.50 -6.34 -35.05
CA GLY A 396 23.05 -6.09 -36.42
C GLY A 396 22.71 -7.36 -37.20
N ASP A 397 23.19 -8.52 -36.76
CA ASP A 397 22.87 -9.82 -37.37
C ASP A 397 21.69 -10.47 -36.62
N ASN A 398 20.82 -11.20 -37.33
CA ASN A 398 19.71 -11.98 -36.74
C ASN A 398 18.80 -11.16 -35.79
N LEU A 399 18.28 -10.03 -36.26
CA LEU A 399 17.31 -9.22 -35.49
C LEU A 399 16.09 -10.07 -35.08
N ALA A 400 15.88 -10.18 -33.78
CA ALA A 400 14.79 -10.94 -33.16
C ALA A 400 13.57 -10.06 -32.85
N LEU A 401 13.79 -8.83 -32.37
CA LEU A 401 12.74 -7.88 -32.01
C LEU A 401 13.24 -6.44 -32.07
N GLU A 402 12.38 -5.53 -32.52
CA GLU A 402 12.54 -4.07 -32.35
C GLU A 402 11.36 -3.55 -31.52
N GLU A 403 11.65 -2.72 -30.52
CA GLU A 403 10.63 -2.11 -29.66
C GLU A 403 11.01 -0.69 -29.24
N ARG A 404 10.00 0.06 -28.75
CA ARG A 404 10.21 1.37 -28.11
C ARG A 404 9.87 1.28 -26.62
N ARG A 405 10.79 1.76 -25.78
CA ARG A 405 10.66 1.78 -24.32
C ARG A 405 10.72 3.21 -23.80
N LYS A 406 10.02 3.47 -22.69
CA LYS A 406 10.10 4.77 -22.01
C LYS A 406 11.45 5.00 -21.33
N LEU A 407 12.09 3.92 -20.87
CA LEU A 407 13.37 3.97 -20.15
C LEU A 407 14.45 3.22 -20.93
N PRO A 408 15.71 3.67 -20.89
CA PRO A 408 16.86 2.96 -21.45
C PRO A 408 17.30 1.82 -20.52
N GLU A 409 16.40 0.87 -20.27
CA GLU A 409 16.63 -0.29 -19.40
C GLU A 409 15.79 -1.50 -19.85
N TYR A 410 16.37 -2.70 -19.76
CA TYR A 410 15.65 -3.97 -19.74
C TYR A 410 16.22 -4.93 -18.70
N MET A 411 15.43 -5.93 -18.30
CA MET A 411 15.88 -7.07 -17.52
C MET A 411 15.10 -8.34 -17.93
N ILE A 412 15.80 -9.48 -18.00
CA ILE A 412 15.30 -10.84 -18.21
C ILE A 412 15.48 -11.60 -16.89
N LYS A 413 14.39 -12.02 -16.27
CA LYS A 413 14.38 -12.58 -14.91
C LYS A 413 13.72 -13.96 -14.83
N GLU A 414 12.42 -14.01 -15.15
CA GLU A 414 11.55 -15.15 -14.79
C GLU A 414 11.32 -16.10 -15.97
N LYS A 415 10.96 -15.58 -17.16
CA LYS A 415 10.82 -16.37 -18.39
C LYS A 415 11.72 -15.81 -19.48
N TRP A 416 12.49 -16.69 -20.11
CA TRP A 416 13.30 -16.32 -21.27
C TRP A 416 12.37 -15.94 -22.43
N PRO A 417 12.57 -14.78 -23.08
CA PRO A 417 11.71 -14.38 -24.20
C PRO A 417 11.75 -15.43 -25.30
N THR A 418 10.58 -15.82 -25.84
CA THR A 418 10.50 -16.91 -26.82
C THR A 418 11.15 -16.57 -28.16
N TYR A 419 11.39 -15.28 -28.42
CA TYR A 419 12.07 -14.78 -29.61
C TYR A 419 13.59 -14.70 -29.45
N LEU A 420 14.12 -14.88 -28.23
CA LEU A 420 15.52 -14.61 -27.89
C LEU A 420 16.27 -15.89 -27.54
N GLU A 421 17.47 -16.08 -28.07
CA GLU A 421 18.38 -17.16 -27.70
C GLU A 421 19.14 -16.85 -26.39
N GLN A 422 19.76 -17.86 -25.75
CA GLN A 422 20.57 -17.62 -24.53
C GLN A 422 21.82 -16.80 -24.81
N VAL A 423 22.33 -16.90 -26.04
CA VAL A 423 23.38 -16.06 -26.57
C VAL A 423 22.71 -14.98 -27.38
N TYR A 424 22.78 -13.74 -26.89
CA TYR A 424 22.16 -12.61 -27.55
C TYR A 424 22.97 -11.34 -27.33
N CYS A 425 22.66 -10.33 -28.12
CA CYS A 425 23.11 -8.98 -27.90
C CYS A 425 21.98 -7.97 -28.21
N THR A 426 22.12 -6.76 -27.69
CA THR A 426 21.09 -5.71 -27.81
C THR A 426 21.71 -4.38 -28.14
N ARG A 427 20.98 -3.55 -28.88
CA ARG A 427 21.29 -2.14 -29.10
C ARG A 427 20.18 -1.26 -28.55
N MET A 428 20.49 -0.41 -27.59
CA MET A 428 19.62 0.69 -27.17
C MET A 428 20.08 1.98 -27.83
N THR A 429 19.15 2.74 -28.42
CA THR A 429 19.44 4.02 -29.07
C THR A 429 18.45 5.07 -28.62
N TYR A 430 18.95 6.21 -28.17
CA TYR A 430 18.13 7.40 -27.92
C TYR A 430 18.95 8.67 -28.07
N ASP A 431 18.26 9.74 -28.44
CA ASP A 431 18.89 11.04 -28.60
C ASP A 431 18.78 11.87 -27.32
N VAL A 432 19.84 12.59 -27.01
CA VAL A 432 19.86 13.61 -25.97
C VAL A 432 20.25 14.94 -26.59
N CYS A 433 19.57 16.01 -26.20
CA CYS A 433 19.93 17.37 -26.58
C CYS A 433 20.16 18.16 -25.29
N PRO A 434 21.38 18.10 -24.72
CA PRO A 434 21.72 18.78 -23.49
C PRO A 434 21.38 20.27 -23.57
N SER A 435 20.89 20.84 -22.49
CA SER A 435 20.66 22.29 -22.36
C SER A 435 21.86 23.05 -21.79
N SER A 436 22.79 22.37 -21.12
CA SER A 436 24.07 22.87 -20.63
C SER A 436 25.23 22.27 -21.44
N SER A 437 26.34 23.01 -21.53
CA SER A 437 27.60 22.47 -22.02
C SER A 437 28.43 22.01 -20.82
N GLY A 438 28.91 20.77 -20.79
CA GLY A 438 29.69 20.27 -19.67
C GLY A 438 29.91 18.76 -19.67
N GLU A 439 30.55 18.26 -18.61
CA GLU A 439 30.84 16.84 -18.38
C GLU A 439 29.60 16.10 -17.84
N HIS A 440 28.68 15.71 -18.72
CA HIS A 440 27.46 15.02 -18.31
C HIS A 440 27.75 13.60 -17.82
N LEU A 441 27.00 13.15 -16.82
CA LEU A 441 27.15 11.84 -16.21
C LEU A 441 26.37 10.81 -17.01
N LEU A 442 27.05 9.78 -17.48
CA LEU A 442 26.45 8.58 -18.00
C LEU A 442 26.71 7.43 -17.06
N SER A 443 25.77 6.49 -17.03
CA SER A 443 25.87 5.31 -16.19
C SER A 443 25.44 4.08 -16.96
N VAL A 444 26.30 3.06 -16.96
CA VAL A 444 26.01 1.75 -17.53
C VAL A 444 25.87 0.75 -16.40
N ILE A 445 24.72 0.08 -16.36
CA ILE A 445 24.44 -1.05 -15.48
C ILE A 445 24.21 -2.24 -16.41
N SER A 446 24.96 -3.32 -16.29
CA SER A 446 24.78 -4.49 -17.15
C SER A 446 25.13 -5.78 -16.42
N THR A 447 24.56 -6.91 -16.81
CA THR A 447 24.99 -8.23 -16.31
C THR A 447 26.07 -8.85 -17.18
N GLY A 448 26.12 -8.46 -18.45
CA GLY A 448 27.19 -8.84 -19.37
C GLY A 448 28.08 -7.66 -19.77
N PRO A 449 29.01 -7.88 -20.72
CA PRO A 449 29.80 -6.82 -21.30
C PRO A 449 28.92 -5.76 -21.97
N ALA A 450 29.39 -4.51 -22.01
CA ALA A 450 28.67 -3.44 -22.67
C ALA A 450 29.61 -2.34 -23.21
N ASN A 451 29.24 -1.79 -24.36
CA ASN A 451 29.93 -0.68 -25.01
C ASN A 451 28.95 0.48 -25.20
N CYS A 452 29.33 1.67 -24.72
CA CYS A 452 28.57 2.89 -24.94
C CYS A 452 29.21 3.73 -26.04
N TYR A 453 28.37 4.27 -26.92
CA TYR A 453 28.76 5.16 -28.00
C TYR A 453 28.01 6.49 -27.90
N ILE A 454 28.67 7.56 -28.33
CA ILE A 454 28.11 8.90 -28.50
C ILE A 454 28.43 9.32 -29.94
N ASP A 455 27.41 9.63 -30.74
CA ASP A 455 27.54 9.97 -32.18
C ASP A 455 28.38 8.92 -32.94
N GLY A 456 28.19 7.64 -32.61
CA GLY A 456 28.92 6.52 -33.23
C GLY A 456 30.35 6.32 -32.72
N LYS A 457 30.89 7.19 -31.86
CA LYS A 457 32.21 7.00 -31.23
C LYS A 457 32.06 6.22 -29.93
N CYS A 458 32.79 5.11 -29.79
CA CYS A 458 32.83 4.37 -28.52
C CYS A 458 33.54 5.21 -27.45
N VAL A 459 32.82 5.54 -26.38
CA VAL A 459 33.31 6.40 -25.29
C VAL A 459 33.54 5.65 -24.00
N PHE A 460 32.88 4.50 -23.82
CA PHE A 460 32.99 3.70 -22.61
C PHE A 460 32.83 2.22 -22.94
N LYS A 461 33.66 1.39 -22.30
CA LYS A 461 33.59 -0.07 -22.37
C LYS A 461 33.57 -0.63 -20.97
N ARG A 462 32.74 -1.63 -20.78
CA ARG A 462 32.53 -2.33 -19.53
C ARG A 462 32.75 -3.81 -19.76
N GLU A 463 33.70 -4.35 -19.02
CA GLU A 463 33.84 -5.79 -18.84
C GLU A 463 32.78 -6.29 -17.85
N GLN A 464 32.44 -7.57 -17.93
CA GLN A 464 31.53 -8.24 -17.01
C GLN A 464 32.20 -8.50 -15.65
N GLU A 465 31.43 -8.42 -14.56
CA GLU A 465 31.86 -8.86 -13.23
C GLU A 465 31.95 -10.39 -13.13
N THR A 466 32.97 -10.87 -12.40
CA THR A 466 33.16 -12.30 -12.15
C THR A 466 32.29 -12.85 -11.01
N ASN A 467 31.87 -11.99 -10.08
CA ASN A 467 31.12 -12.37 -8.87
C ASN A 467 29.66 -11.87 -8.94
N LEU A 468 28.92 -12.30 -9.96
CA LEU A 468 27.49 -12.01 -10.08
C LEU A 468 26.66 -13.00 -9.25
N SER A 469 25.82 -12.48 -8.36
CA SER A 469 24.68 -13.23 -7.80
C SER A 469 23.51 -13.22 -8.79
N PRO A 470 22.61 -14.23 -8.78
CA PRO A 470 21.42 -14.26 -9.62
C PRO A 470 20.60 -12.97 -9.59
N GLU A 471 20.53 -12.31 -8.44
CA GLU A 471 19.74 -11.09 -8.20
C GLU A 471 20.52 -9.77 -8.39
N SER A 472 21.75 -9.80 -8.91
CA SER A 472 22.63 -8.63 -8.96
C SER A 472 22.00 -7.43 -9.67
N PHE A 473 21.36 -7.64 -10.82
CA PHE A 473 20.69 -6.55 -11.55
C PHE A 473 19.39 -6.09 -10.88
N TYR A 474 18.88 -6.84 -9.91
CA TYR A 474 17.58 -6.57 -9.31
C TYR A 474 17.70 -5.86 -7.96
N PHE A 475 18.37 -6.48 -6.99
CA PHE A 475 18.53 -5.92 -5.63
C PHE A 475 19.83 -5.13 -5.45
N PHE A 476 20.82 -5.32 -6.34
CA PHE A 476 22.18 -4.81 -6.15
C PHE A 476 22.69 -3.98 -7.34
N LYS A 477 21.80 -3.26 -8.04
CA LYS A 477 22.14 -2.43 -9.22
C LYS A 477 23.31 -1.48 -8.96
N SER A 478 23.37 -0.92 -7.75
CA SER A 478 24.46 -0.03 -7.32
C SER A 478 25.85 -0.69 -7.38
N GLN A 479 25.93 -2.02 -7.27
CA GLN A 479 27.19 -2.76 -7.38
C GLN A 479 27.61 -2.98 -8.84
N LEU A 480 26.65 -3.07 -9.77
CA LEU A 480 26.89 -3.22 -11.21
C LEU A 480 27.15 -1.89 -11.92
N GLU A 481 26.69 -0.80 -11.31
CA GLU A 481 26.73 0.52 -11.89
C GLU A 481 28.17 0.97 -12.15
N ARG A 482 28.45 1.40 -13.38
CA ARG A 482 29.68 2.10 -13.74
C ARG A 482 29.33 3.44 -14.34
N ARG A 483 29.80 4.49 -13.67
CA ARG A 483 29.59 5.88 -14.05
C ARG A 483 30.81 6.41 -14.78
N PHE A 484 30.58 7.21 -15.81
CA PHE A 484 31.61 7.94 -16.53
C PHE A 484 31.02 9.28 -17.00
N THR A 485 31.87 10.23 -17.35
CA THR A 485 31.40 11.50 -17.91
C THR A 485 31.71 11.59 -19.39
N ALA A 486 30.91 12.37 -20.11
CA ALA A 486 31.22 12.79 -21.46
C ALA A 486 30.86 14.27 -21.63
N PHE A 487 31.81 15.04 -22.14
CA PHE A 487 31.56 16.42 -22.54
C PHE A 487 30.54 16.48 -23.68
N MET A 488 29.47 17.23 -23.49
CA MET A 488 28.52 17.58 -24.55
C MET A 488 28.25 19.08 -24.56
N GLU A 489 27.80 19.59 -25.70
CA GLU A 489 27.51 21.00 -25.93
C GLU A 489 26.00 21.27 -25.84
N ALA A 490 25.63 22.35 -25.15
CA ALA A 490 24.27 22.84 -25.07
C ALA A 490 23.66 23.01 -26.47
N GLY A 491 22.42 22.53 -26.64
CA GLY A 491 21.64 22.65 -27.86
C GLY A 491 22.07 21.74 -29.00
N ARG A 492 23.18 21.00 -28.88
CA ARG A 492 23.58 19.99 -29.86
C ARG A 492 22.86 18.67 -29.55
N LEU A 493 22.33 18.04 -30.59
CA LEU A 493 21.76 16.69 -30.50
C LEU A 493 22.89 15.67 -30.52
N TYR A 494 22.85 14.71 -29.60
CA TYR A 494 23.78 13.59 -29.49
C TYR A 494 22.98 12.29 -29.52
N THR A 495 23.42 11.33 -30.32
CA THR A 495 22.83 9.98 -30.32
C THR A 495 23.63 9.09 -29.37
N LEU A 496 22.98 8.62 -28.31
CA LEU A 496 23.54 7.67 -27.36
C LEU A 496 23.18 6.25 -27.79
N VAL A 497 24.18 5.37 -27.80
CA VAL A 497 23.98 3.96 -28.11
C VAL A 497 24.62 3.08 -27.03
N LEU A 498 23.85 2.15 -26.46
CA LEU A 498 24.39 1.05 -25.67
C LEU A 498 24.30 -0.24 -26.47
N GLU A 499 25.45 -0.84 -26.76
CA GLU A 499 25.51 -2.23 -27.20
C GLU A 499 25.87 -3.09 -25.99
N SER A 500 25.10 -4.14 -25.72
CA SER A 500 25.37 -5.07 -24.63
C SER A 500 25.16 -6.51 -25.04
N TRP A 501 25.84 -7.41 -24.34
CA TRP A 501 25.84 -8.84 -24.62
C TRP A 501 25.27 -9.61 -23.42
N SER A 502 24.70 -10.79 -23.69
CA SER A 502 24.40 -11.77 -22.64
C SER A 502 25.64 -12.01 -21.80
N ALA A 503 25.47 -12.12 -20.48
CA ALA A 503 26.55 -12.53 -19.61
C ALA A 503 27.17 -13.88 -19.98
N ASP A 504 28.43 -14.09 -19.60
CA ASP A 504 29.20 -15.30 -19.87
C ASP A 504 28.44 -16.58 -19.49
N GLN A 505 28.56 -17.58 -20.37
CA GLN A 505 27.85 -18.86 -20.21
C GLN A 505 28.24 -19.56 -18.90
N GLU A 506 29.51 -19.52 -18.47
CA GLU A 506 29.92 -20.12 -17.19
C GLU A 506 29.23 -19.49 -15.97
N ILE A 507 28.98 -18.18 -16.02
CA ILE A 507 28.26 -17.46 -14.97
C ILE A 507 26.74 -17.73 -15.07
N LEU A 508 26.21 -17.83 -16.28
CA LEU A 508 24.82 -18.27 -16.51
C LEU A 508 24.56 -19.70 -16.02
N HIS A 509 25.54 -20.60 -16.14
CA HIS A 509 25.48 -22.02 -15.75
C HIS A 509 26.08 -22.31 -14.36
N GLY A 510 26.38 -21.28 -13.56
CA GLY A 510 26.93 -21.39 -12.19
C GLY A 510 25.98 -22.05 -11.18
N LYS A 511 26.13 -21.83 -9.86
CA LYS A 511 25.15 -22.31 -8.84
C LYS A 511 24.00 -21.30 -8.69
N PRO A 512 22.87 -21.46 -9.39
CA PRO A 512 21.87 -20.41 -9.46
C PRO A 512 20.77 -20.69 -8.44
N LEU A 513 20.00 -19.69 -8.03
CA LEU A 513 18.65 -19.98 -7.57
C LEU A 513 17.88 -20.57 -8.76
N TYR A 514 17.39 -21.80 -8.62
CA TYR A 514 16.54 -22.47 -9.63
C TYR A 514 17.12 -22.59 -11.05
N GLY A 515 18.46 -22.55 -11.21
CA GLY A 515 19.11 -22.86 -12.47
C GLY A 515 19.32 -21.71 -13.48
N ARG A 516 19.05 -20.42 -13.14
CA ARG A 516 19.24 -19.27 -14.07
C ARG A 516 19.70 -17.98 -13.38
N MET A 517 20.49 -17.15 -14.08
CA MET A 517 20.89 -15.80 -13.66
C MET A 517 20.01 -14.72 -14.31
N PHE A 518 19.62 -13.67 -13.57
CA PHE A 518 18.92 -12.52 -14.16
C PHE A 518 19.89 -11.75 -15.07
N GLN A 519 19.43 -11.39 -16.27
CA GLN A 519 20.19 -10.59 -17.23
C GLN A 519 19.57 -9.20 -17.35
N GLY A 520 20.36 -8.16 -17.57
CA GLY A 520 19.80 -6.83 -17.77
C GLY A 520 20.86 -5.84 -18.21
N SER A 521 20.41 -4.78 -18.88
CA SER A 521 21.26 -3.66 -19.29
C SER A 521 20.51 -2.35 -19.14
N SER A 522 21.21 -1.29 -18.76
CA SER A 522 20.72 0.08 -18.71
C SER A 522 21.81 1.06 -19.12
N LEU A 523 21.44 2.07 -19.92
CA LEU A 523 22.26 3.25 -20.17
C LEU A 523 21.52 4.48 -19.68
N ARG A 524 21.93 5.00 -18.54
CA ARG A 524 21.35 6.19 -17.94
C ARG A 524 22.16 7.40 -18.38
N PHE A 525 21.46 8.46 -18.76
CA PHE A 525 22.03 9.77 -19.02
C PHE A 525 21.49 10.73 -17.96
N GLN A 526 22.40 11.38 -17.26
CA GLN A 526 22.13 12.51 -16.40
C GLN A 526 22.94 13.68 -16.94
N GLU A 527 22.25 14.65 -17.53
CA GLU A 527 22.88 15.91 -17.90
C GLU A 527 23.60 16.45 -16.67
N PHE A 528 24.90 16.75 -16.77
CA PHE A 528 25.57 17.62 -15.79
C PHE A 528 24.75 18.89 -15.66
N VAL A 529 24.15 18.98 -14.49
CA VAL A 529 23.33 20.09 -14.07
C VAL A 529 24.17 20.79 -13.02
N ASP A 530 24.57 22.02 -13.32
CA ASP A 530 24.80 22.97 -12.24
C ASP A 530 23.44 23.13 -11.54
N GLU A 531 23.29 22.49 -10.38
CA GLU A 531 22.02 22.46 -9.62
C GLU A 531 21.55 23.89 -9.35
N GLN A 532 22.47 24.80 -9.05
CA GLN A 532 22.17 26.21 -8.87
C GLN A 532 21.70 26.85 -10.18
N GLN A 533 22.32 26.52 -11.31
CA GLN A 533 21.84 26.99 -12.62
C GLN A 533 20.43 26.47 -12.94
N ARG A 534 20.11 25.20 -12.69
CA ARG A 534 18.76 24.65 -12.90
C ARG A 534 17.73 25.29 -11.98
N ILE A 535 18.09 25.52 -10.73
CA ILE A 535 17.25 26.27 -9.79
C ILE A 535 17.02 27.68 -10.36
N ASN A 536 18.06 28.36 -10.85
CA ASN A 536 17.93 29.70 -11.45
C ASN A 536 17.06 29.70 -12.73
N GLU A 537 17.17 28.66 -13.58
CA GLU A 537 16.32 28.49 -14.77
C GLU A 537 14.86 28.26 -14.38
N ALA A 538 14.62 27.41 -13.39
CA ALA A 538 13.29 27.17 -12.83
C ALA A 538 12.70 28.46 -12.22
N CYS A 539 13.50 29.24 -11.50
CA CYS A 539 13.11 30.55 -10.96
C CYS A 539 12.72 31.53 -12.07
N LYS A 540 13.51 31.63 -13.16
CA LYS A 540 13.17 32.46 -14.32
C LYS A 540 11.88 32.03 -15.01
N SER A 541 11.60 30.72 -15.06
CA SER A 541 10.32 30.22 -15.57
C SER A 541 9.17 30.60 -14.62
N ALA A 542 9.39 30.47 -13.31
CA ALA A 542 8.43 30.83 -12.27
C ALA A 542 8.09 32.33 -12.23
N GLU A 543 9.06 33.22 -12.46
CA GLU A 543 8.85 34.68 -12.56
C GLU A 543 7.92 35.07 -13.73
N ARG A 544 7.88 34.25 -14.79
CA ARG A 544 7.07 34.50 -16.00
C ARG A 544 5.68 33.86 -15.92
N ALA A 545 5.52 32.88 -15.04
CA ALA A 545 4.28 32.15 -14.82
C ALA A 545 3.40 32.86 -13.79
N ASP A 546 2.08 32.64 -13.88
CA ASP A 546 1.14 33.16 -12.89
C ASP A 546 1.19 32.32 -11.60
N TYR A 547 1.53 31.03 -11.73
CA TYR A 547 1.71 30.06 -10.65
C TYR A 547 2.92 29.16 -10.92
N ALA A 548 3.58 28.72 -9.86
CA ALA A 548 4.63 27.71 -9.92
C ALA A 548 4.18 26.44 -9.18
N VAL A 549 4.26 25.27 -9.82
CA VAL A 549 3.94 23.98 -9.22
C VAL A 549 5.24 23.18 -9.08
N VAL A 550 5.66 22.92 -7.84
CA VAL A 550 6.91 22.21 -7.53
C VAL A 550 6.57 20.80 -7.07
N CYS A 551 6.92 19.82 -7.89
CA CYS A 551 6.67 18.40 -7.67
C CYS A 551 7.90 17.74 -7.03
N VAL A 552 7.81 17.48 -5.73
CA VAL A 552 8.87 16.88 -4.89
C VAL A 552 8.42 15.54 -4.32
N GLY A 553 9.30 14.82 -3.65
CA GLY A 553 8.96 13.62 -2.91
C GLY A 553 10.01 12.52 -2.97
N THR A 554 9.55 11.28 -2.87
CA THR A 554 10.36 10.06 -2.87
C THR A 554 10.11 9.24 -4.12
N THR A 555 10.84 8.14 -4.29
CA THR A 555 10.66 7.20 -5.41
C THR A 555 10.57 5.77 -4.88
N SER A 556 10.29 4.81 -5.76
CA SER A 556 10.35 3.38 -5.45
C SER A 556 11.74 2.88 -5.05
N GLU A 557 12.79 3.70 -5.19
CA GLU A 557 14.14 3.38 -4.70
C GLU A 557 14.36 3.84 -3.24
N ILE A 558 13.48 4.70 -2.72
CA ILE A 558 13.54 5.23 -1.35
C ILE A 558 12.48 4.55 -0.46
N GLU A 559 11.28 4.34 -1.00
CA GLU A 559 10.19 3.62 -0.33
C GLU A 559 9.94 2.28 -1.04
N SER A 560 10.43 1.19 -0.45
CA SER A 560 10.35 -0.15 -1.04
C SER A 560 10.22 -1.24 0.02
N GLU A 561 9.59 -2.34 -0.37
CA GLU A 561 9.78 -3.64 0.27
C GLU A 561 11.28 -3.98 0.33
N GLY A 562 11.72 -4.55 1.46
CA GLY A 562 13.05 -5.08 1.68
C GLY A 562 13.97 -4.23 2.55
N PHE A 563 13.68 -2.94 2.72
CA PHE A 563 14.44 -2.05 3.61
C PHE A 563 13.58 -0.88 4.11
N ASP A 564 13.90 -0.36 5.28
CA ASP A 564 13.30 0.84 5.85
C ASP A 564 14.11 2.09 5.50
N ARG A 565 13.47 3.26 5.61
CA ARG A 565 14.13 4.55 5.38
C ARG A 565 15.03 4.92 6.56
N ASN A 566 16.16 5.56 6.26
CA ASN A 566 17.08 6.04 7.29
C ASN A 566 16.64 7.36 7.93
N SER A 567 15.88 8.17 7.21
CA SER A 567 15.33 9.44 7.69
C SER A 567 14.02 9.79 7.00
N MET A 568 13.34 10.83 7.49
CA MET A 568 12.18 11.44 6.85
C MET A 568 12.58 12.48 5.79
N ASP A 569 13.86 12.81 5.62
CA ASP A 569 14.26 13.97 4.82
C ASP A 569 14.07 13.76 3.31
N LEU A 570 13.61 14.81 2.63
CA LEU A 570 13.85 14.96 1.20
C LEU A 570 15.34 15.26 0.96
N THR A 571 15.78 15.15 -0.30
CA THR A 571 17.15 15.53 -0.67
C THR A 571 17.36 17.04 -0.48
N CYS A 572 18.58 17.47 -0.11
CA CYS A 572 18.90 18.89 0.08
C CYS A 572 18.50 19.76 -1.12
N SER A 573 18.77 19.26 -2.33
CA SER A 573 18.43 19.96 -3.59
C SER A 573 16.92 20.21 -3.77
N GLN A 574 16.05 19.35 -3.22
CA GLN A 574 14.60 19.57 -3.27
C GLN A 574 14.20 20.72 -2.33
N TYR A 575 14.79 20.81 -1.14
CA TYR A 575 14.54 21.95 -0.24
C TYR A 575 15.03 23.27 -0.83
N GLU A 576 16.24 23.29 -1.38
CA GLU A 576 16.82 24.48 -2.03
C GLU A 576 15.96 24.94 -3.22
N GLN A 577 15.50 23.99 -4.05
CA GLN A 577 14.60 24.28 -5.16
C GLN A 577 13.27 24.88 -4.70
N ILE A 578 12.65 24.34 -3.64
CA ILE A 578 11.41 24.89 -3.08
C ILE A 578 11.64 26.33 -2.60
N GLN A 579 12.67 26.56 -1.79
CA GLN A 579 12.96 27.87 -1.21
C GLN A 579 13.21 28.93 -2.30
N ALA A 580 13.99 28.59 -3.33
CA ALA A 580 14.27 29.48 -4.44
C ALA A 580 13.02 29.81 -5.27
N LEU A 581 12.15 28.82 -5.52
CA LEU A 581 10.90 29.03 -6.27
C LEU A 581 9.89 29.86 -5.48
N VAL A 582 9.74 29.63 -4.18
CA VAL A 582 8.91 30.45 -3.29
C VAL A 582 9.37 31.91 -3.30
N ALA A 583 10.68 32.14 -3.26
CA ALA A 583 11.25 33.49 -3.33
C ALA A 583 11.00 34.18 -4.70
N SER A 584 10.89 33.40 -5.77
CA SER A 584 10.72 33.89 -7.15
C SER A 584 9.25 34.08 -7.54
N ASN A 585 8.34 33.27 -6.97
CA ASN A 585 6.91 33.34 -7.21
C ASN A 585 6.12 33.08 -5.92
N ALA A 586 5.44 34.13 -5.42
CA ALA A 586 4.65 34.07 -4.19
C ALA A 586 3.40 33.17 -4.28
N ARG A 587 3.05 32.65 -5.47
CA ARG A 587 1.98 31.68 -5.72
C ARG A 587 2.54 30.29 -6.05
N THR A 588 3.56 29.89 -5.29
CA THR A 588 4.19 28.57 -5.41
C THR A 588 3.37 27.51 -4.68
N ILE A 589 3.01 26.44 -5.37
CA ILE A 589 2.31 25.27 -4.84
C ILE A 589 3.29 24.11 -4.79
N VAL A 590 3.52 23.56 -3.60
CA VAL A 590 4.32 22.34 -3.43
C VAL A 590 3.42 21.13 -3.48
N VAL A 591 3.75 20.16 -4.33
CA VAL A 591 3.05 18.87 -4.45
C VAL A 591 4.04 17.77 -4.08
N ASN A 592 3.77 17.09 -2.96
CA ASN A 592 4.62 16.05 -2.43
C ASN A 592 4.12 14.65 -2.82
N PHE A 593 4.95 13.90 -3.54
CA PHE A 593 4.72 12.52 -3.96
C PHE A 593 5.55 11.56 -3.10
N SER A 594 4.98 11.14 -1.97
CA SER A 594 5.59 10.16 -1.06
C SER A 594 4.52 9.27 -0.46
N GLY A 595 4.85 8.00 -0.21
CA GLY A 595 3.90 7.04 0.32
C GLY A 595 3.76 7.11 1.84
N GLY A 596 4.80 7.53 2.54
CA GLY A 596 4.84 7.81 3.98
C GLY A 596 5.30 9.24 4.31
N PRO A 597 5.36 9.61 5.61
CA PRO A 597 5.76 10.95 6.04
C PRO A 597 7.15 11.37 5.52
N VAL A 598 7.31 12.62 5.11
CA VAL A 598 8.61 13.27 4.86
C VAL A 598 8.75 14.52 5.73
N ASN A 599 9.96 15.02 5.94
CA ASN A 599 10.18 16.23 6.73
C ASN A 599 9.68 17.46 5.98
N LEU A 600 8.51 17.97 6.39
CA LEU A 600 7.87 19.16 5.82
C LEU A 600 8.11 20.42 6.66
N SER A 601 8.61 20.28 7.89
CA SER A 601 8.83 21.40 8.82
C SER A 601 9.80 22.45 8.25
N THR A 602 10.72 22.03 7.38
CA THR A 602 11.71 22.92 6.75
C THR A 602 11.10 23.90 5.74
N ILE A 603 9.91 23.61 5.21
CA ILE A 603 9.28 24.37 4.11
C ILE A 603 7.88 24.91 4.45
N VAL A 604 7.17 24.28 5.39
CA VAL A 604 5.73 24.51 5.61
C VAL A 604 5.37 25.97 5.90
N ASP A 605 6.20 26.70 6.64
CA ASP A 605 5.94 28.11 6.98
C ASP A 605 6.17 29.05 5.79
N GLN A 606 6.98 28.63 4.81
CA GLN A 606 7.38 29.44 3.67
C GLN A 606 6.46 29.25 2.46
N VAL A 607 5.88 28.06 2.30
CA VAL A 607 5.04 27.72 1.14
C VAL A 607 3.60 28.18 1.37
N PRO A 608 2.95 28.85 0.39
CA PRO A 608 1.56 29.27 0.56
C PRO A 608 0.58 28.11 0.34
N ALA A 609 0.91 27.14 -0.52
CA ALA A 609 0.07 25.96 -0.75
C ALA A 609 0.88 24.67 -0.75
N LEU A 610 0.35 23.64 -0.09
CA LEU A 610 0.99 22.33 0.06
C LEU A 610 -0.03 21.21 -0.10
N ILE A 611 0.27 20.28 -1.02
CA ILE A 611 -0.58 19.13 -1.34
C ILE A 611 0.22 17.84 -1.11
N GLN A 612 -0.34 16.92 -0.34
CA GLN A 612 0.12 15.54 -0.28
C GLN A 612 -0.59 14.72 -1.36
N ALA A 613 0.17 14.30 -2.37
CA ALA A 613 -0.34 13.59 -3.55
C ALA A 613 -0.13 12.06 -3.50
N TRP A 614 0.62 11.55 -2.52
CA TRP A 614 0.91 10.11 -2.38
C TRP A 614 1.64 9.53 -3.60
N PHE A 615 1.40 8.26 -3.91
CA PHE A 615 1.61 7.67 -5.23
C PHE A 615 0.24 7.46 -5.92
N PRO A 616 -0.16 8.38 -6.82
CA PRO A 616 -1.49 8.41 -7.45
C PRO A 616 -1.87 7.27 -8.40
N GLY A 617 -0.92 6.43 -8.82
CA GLY A 617 -1.13 5.47 -9.90
C GLY A 617 -1.12 6.12 -11.30
N GLN A 618 -1.70 5.43 -12.29
CA GLN A 618 -1.51 5.76 -13.71
C GLN A 618 -2.13 7.08 -14.17
N GLU A 619 -3.17 7.54 -13.48
CA GLU A 619 -3.90 8.80 -13.77
C GLU A 619 -3.37 9.99 -12.96
N CYS A 620 -2.12 9.91 -12.49
CA CYS A 620 -1.47 10.90 -11.62
C CYS A 620 -1.72 12.36 -12.07
N GLY A 621 -1.29 12.70 -13.29
CA GLY A 621 -1.41 14.06 -13.79
C GLY A 621 -2.84 14.54 -13.95
N HIS A 622 -3.72 13.71 -14.48
CA HIS A 622 -5.14 14.08 -14.65
C HIS A 622 -5.83 14.31 -13.30
N SER A 623 -5.52 13.49 -12.30
CA SER A 623 -6.08 13.62 -10.95
C SER A 623 -5.61 14.91 -10.27
N LEU A 624 -4.31 15.19 -10.35
CA LEU A 624 -3.72 16.41 -9.80
C LEU A 624 -4.29 17.66 -10.47
N ALA A 625 -4.41 17.67 -11.80
CA ALA A 625 -4.93 18.82 -12.54
C ALA A 625 -6.38 19.15 -12.16
N ARG A 626 -7.23 18.13 -11.91
CA ARG A 626 -8.61 18.30 -11.46
C ARG A 626 -8.73 18.86 -10.04
N LEU A 627 -7.83 18.46 -9.16
CA LEU A 627 -7.75 19.03 -7.82
C LEU A 627 -7.25 20.48 -7.89
N LEU A 628 -6.15 20.73 -8.60
CA LEU A 628 -5.56 22.06 -8.75
C LEU A 628 -6.56 23.06 -9.37
N SER A 629 -7.35 22.67 -10.37
CA SER A 629 -8.37 23.53 -10.99
C SER A 629 -9.63 23.74 -10.14
N GLY A 630 -9.79 22.96 -9.07
CA GLY A 630 -11.03 22.92 -8.29
C GLY A 630 -12.21 22.32 -9.04
N GLU A 631 -11.97 21.54 -10.10
CA GLU A 631 -12.98 20.65 -10.70
C GLU A 631 -13.45 19.63 -9.67
N VAL A 632 -12.52 19.13 -8.85
CA VAL A 632 -12.82 18.31 -7.67
C VAL A 632 -12.46 19.09 -6.42
N CYS A 633 -13.39 19.15 -5.48
CA CYS A 633 -13.14 19.72 -4.16
C CYS A 633 -12.32 18.73 -3.31
N PRO A 634 -11.16 19.12 -2.75
CA PRO A 634 -10.36 18.25 -1.91
C PRO A 634 -11.17 17.68 -0.76
N SER A 635 -11.08 16.35 -0.61
CA SER A 635 -11.80 15.62 0.43
C SER A 635 -10.93 14.60 1.18
N GLY A 636 -9.68 14.39 0.77
CA GLY A 636 -8.78 13.50 1.50
C GLY A 636 -8.46 14.01 2.91
N ARG A 637 -8.18 13.10 3.83
CA ARG A 637 -7.71 13.36 5.20
C ARG A 637 -6.50 12.49 5.49
N LEU A 638 -5.53 12.98 6.25
CA LEU A 638 -4.34 12.23 6.61
C LEU A 638 -4.72 10.94 7.37
N PRO A 639 -4.31 9.75 6.89
CA PRO A 639 -4.59 8.51 7.58
C PRO A 639 -3.54 8.20 8.65
N PHE A 640 -2.61 9.11 8.91
CA PHE A 640 -1.63 9.04 9.98
C PHE A 640 -1.17 10.44 10.39
N SER A 641 -0.60 10.54 11.58
CA SER A 641 -0.06 11.78 12.13
C SER A 641 1.30 12.11 11.54
N TRP A 642 1.53 13.38 11.22
CA TRP A 642 2.74 13.87 10.58
C TRP A 642 3.62 14.58 11.61
N ALA A 643 4.74 13.97 11.97
CA ALA A 643 5.68 14.54 12.95
C ALA A 643 6.42 15.78 12.40
N HIS A 644 6.82 16.70 13.29
CA HIS A 644 7.69 17.81 12.91
C HIS A 644 9.09 17.32 12.51
N ARG A 645 9.66 16.41 13.30
CA ARG A 645 10.99 15.84 13.10
C ARG A 645 10.93 14.33 13.22
N ASP A 646 11.89 13.65 12.62
CA ASP A 646 12.04 12.20 12.80
C ASP A 646 12.15 11.84 14.30
N SER A 647 12.82 12.66 15.11
CA SER A 647 12.96 12.43 16.56
C SER A 647 11.67 12.55 17.37
N ASP A 648 10.60 13.11 16.82
CA ASP A 648 9.36 13.38 17.56
C ASP A 648 8.41 12.17 17.56
N ASN A 649 8.72 11.10 16.81
CA ASN A 649 7.89 9.92 16.71
C ASN A 649 8.14 8.91 17.86
N PRO A 650 7.11 8.15 18.31
CA PRO A 650 7.21 7.27 19.48
C PRO A 650 8.17 6.09 19.31
N THR A 651 8.65 5.83 18.09
CA THR A 651 9.47 4.67 17.74
C THR A 651 10.93 4.99 17.44
N ILE A 652 11.36 6.24 17.66
CA ILE A 652 12.71 6.71 17.29
C ILE A 652 13.84 5.83 17.87
N HIS A 653 13.66 5.32 19.09
CA HIS A 653 14.68 4.54 19.80
C HIS A 653 14.57 3.02 19.61
N ASN A 654 13.49 2.53 19.00
CA ASN A 654 13.18 1.11 18.89
C ASN A 654 12.77 0.71 17.46
N PHE A 655 13.29 1.42 16.46
CA PHE A 655 13.09 1.16 15.03
C PHE A 655 14.39 1.38 14.25
N PRO A 656 14.73 0.52 13.26
CA PRO A 656 13.94 -0.62 12.77
C PRO A 656 14.04 -1.89 13.63
N CYS A 657 15.22 -2.20 14.18
CA CYS A 657 15.45 -3.22 15.21
C CYS A 657 16.84 -2.97 15.83
N ASP A 658 17.13 -3.62 16.97
CA ASP A 658 18.47 -3.62 17.56
C ASP A 658 19.43 -4.62 16.87
N GLU A 659 20.67 -4.69 17.38
CA GLU A 659 21.73 -5.57 16.86
C GLU A 659 21.43 -7.07 16.98
N ASP A 660 20.54 -7.44 17.92
CA ASP A 660 20.07 -8.81 18.13
C ASP A 660 18.84 -9.15 17.28
N ASN A 661 18.43 -8.24 16.39
CA ASN A 661 17.20 -8.33 15.57
C ASN A 661 15.93 -8.36 16.42
N VAL A 662 15.91 -7.63 17.53
CA VAL A 662 14.74 -7.45 18.37
C VAL A 662 14.17 -6.05 18.11
N VAL A 663 12.86 -5.99 17.85
CA VAL A 663 12.11 -4.73 17.81
C VAL A 663 11.10 -4.73 18.95
N ARG A 664 11.26 -3.82 19.90
CA ARG A 664 10.40 -3.75 21.10
C ARG A 664 9.33 -2.71 20.90
N TYR A 665 8.07 -3.07 21.03
CA TYR A 665 6.93 -2.15 20.88
C TYR A 665 6.65 -1.47 22.22
N GLU A 666 7.65 -0.71 22.70
CA GLU A 666 7.66 -0.07 24.03
C GLU A 666 6.68 1.09 24.15
N GLU A 667 6.25 1.66 23.01
CA GLU A 667 5.19 2.67 22.93
C GLU A 667 3.81 2.08 23.23
N ARG A 668 3.64 0.75 23.17
CA ARG A 668 2.39 0.06 23.50
C ARG A 668 1.22 0.63 22.67
N LEU A 669 0.18 1.15 23.31
CA LEU A 669 -0.97 1.76 22.63
C LEU A 669 -0.68 3.17 22.06
N ASP A 670 0.47 3.77 22.35
CA ASP A 670 0.88 5.09 21.90
C ASP A 670 1.47 5.05 20.48
N VAL A 671 0.67 4.58 19.54
CA VAL A 671 0.98 4.60 18.10
C VAL A 671 0.16 5.70 17.41
N GLY A 672 0.85 6.54 16.64
CA GLY A 672 0.20 7.59 15.86
C GLY A 672 -0.44 8.67 16.73
N TYR A 673 -1.65 9.13 16.37
CA TYR A 673 -2.35 10.18 17.11
C TYR A 673 -2.58 9.85 18.59
N ARG A 674 -2.64 8.56 18.94
CA ARG A 674 -2.75 8.11 20.34
C ARG A 674 -1.59 8.62 21.20
N TYR A 675 -0.39 8.68 20.62
CA TYR A 675 0.80 9.29 21.22
C TYR A 675 0.74 10.81 21.19
N TYR A 676 0.47 11.40 20.02
CA TYR A 676 0.55 12.86 19.83
C TYR A 676 -0.57 13.64 20.53
N ASP A 677 -1.69 13.01 20.86
CA ASP A 677 -2.77 13.62 21.66
C ASP A 677 -2.34 13.84 23.12
N ARG A 678 -1.29 13.16 23.60
CA ARG A 678 -0.84 13.28 24.99
C ARG A 678 -0.25 14.67 25.26
N PRO A 679 -0.60 15.31 26.39
CA PRO A 679 -0.07 16.64 26.74
C PRO A 679 1.46 16.71 26.82
N GLU A 680 2.12 15.62 27.18
CA GLU A 680 3.57 15.50 27.28
C GLU A 680 4.28 15.23 25.94
N SER A 681 3.56 14.82 24.91
CA SER A 681 4.10 14.55 23.59
C SER A 681 4.25 15.83 22.77
N PRO A 682 5.21 15.91 21.82
CA PRO A 682 5.25 16.99 20.85
C PRO A 682 3.95 17.04 20.04
N ALA A 683 3.45 18.23 19.74
CA ALA A 683 2.34 18.38 18.80
C ALA A 683 2.77 17.87 17.41
N PRO A 684 1.89 17.21 16.64
CA PRO A 684 2.20 16.83 15.27
C PRO A 684 2.14 18.07 14.37
N LEU A 685 2.96 18.10 13.31
CA LEU A 685 2.90 19.14 12.29
C LEU A 685 1.53 19.14 11.59
N PHE A 686 1.06 17.94 11.23
CA PHE A 686 -0.31 17.74 10.77
C PHE A 686 -0.90 16.52 11.49
N PRO A 687 -2.04 16.66 12.17
CA PRO A 687 -2.63 15.58 12.95
C PRO A 687 -3.33 14.54 12.06
N PHE A 688 -3.53 13.33 12.58
CA PHE A 688 -4.40 12.33 11.98
C PHE A 688 -5.79 12.91 11.68
N GLY A 689 -6.36 12.52 10.54
CA GLY A 689 -7.67 12.98 10.11
C GLY A 689 -7.70 14.42 9.59
N PHE A 690 -6.56 15.09 9.44
CA PHE A 690 -6.46 16.47 8.93
C PHE A 690 -6.50 16.55 7.40
N GLY A 691 -7.10 17.62 6.88
CA GLY A 691 -7.05 17.97 5.46
C GLY A 691 -8.01 19.13 5.16
N LEU A 692 -7.57 20.04 4.29
CA LEU A 692 -8.37 21.19 3.88
C LEU A 692 -9.37 20.80 2.78
N SER A 693 -10.27 21.75 2.48
CA SER A 693 -11.28 21.64 1.42
C SER A 693 -11.51 23.02 0.82
N TYR A 694 -11.96 23.10 -0.44
CA TYR A 694 -12.36 24.37 -1.07
C TYR A 694 -13.76 24.82 -0.66
N THR A 695 -14.43 24.04 0.19
CA THR A 695 -15.69 24.43 0.83
C THR A 695 -15.61 24.24 2.35
N GLN A 696 -16.65 24.67 3.04
CA GLN A 696 -16.74 24.63 4.50
C GLN A 696 -17.98 23.86 4.92
N PHE A 697 -17.86 23.10 6.00
CA PHE A 697 -18.95 22.30 6.55
C PHE A 697 -19.21 22.67 7.99
N GLU A 698 -20.48 22.77 8.35
CA GLU A 698 -20.95 22.87 9.72
C GLU A 698 -21.64 21.56 10.10
N VAL A 699 -21.39 21.09 11.32
CA VAL A 699 -22.05 19.90 11.85
C VAL A 699 -22.78 20.25 13.13
N THR A 700 -24.05 19.88 13.20
CA THR A 700 -24.95 20.21 14.30
C THR A 700 -25.77 19.00 14.72
N GLY A 701 -26.50 19.12 15.84
CA GLY A 701 -27.51 18.13 16.20
C GLY A 701 -26.98 16.74 16.56
N LEU A 702 -25.68 16.62 16.94
CA LEU A 702 -25.08 15.35 17.39
C LEU A 702 -25.81 14.82 18.62
N ARG A 703 -26.47 13.66 18.47
CA ARG A 703 -27.30 13.04 19.51
C ARG A 703 -27.35 11.54 19.34
N ALA A 704 -27.55 10.82 20.44
CA ALA A 704 -27.95 9.41 20.38
C ALA A 704 -29.47 9.34 20.15
N THR A 705 -29.91 8.64 19.10
CA THR A 705 -31.34 8.50 18.76
C THR A 705 -31.92 7.19 19.26
N ARG A 706 -31.09 6.16 19.36
CA ARG A 706 -31.52 4.85 19.85
C ARG A 706 -30.40 4.18 20.62
N VAL A 707 -30.77 3.59 21.74
CA VAL A 707 -29.86 2.88 22.62
C VAL A 707 -30.48 1.54 22.96
N VAL A 708 -29.82 0.45 22.58
CA VAL A 708 -30.20 -0.93 22.90
C VAL A 708 -29.09 -1.52 23.74
N PHE A 709 -29.44 -1.96 24.96
CA PHE A 709 -28.51 -2.63 25.86
C PHE A 709 -29.08 -3.96 26.33
N SER A 710 -28.23 -4.97 26.35
CA SER A 710 -28.49 -6.28 26.97
C SER A 710 -27.25 -6.74 27.75
N LEU A 711 -27.35 -7.87 28.45
CA LEU A 711 -26.21 -8.43 29.17
C LEU A 711 -25.04 -8.86 28.25
N SER A 712 -25.30 -9.12 26.97
CA SER A 712 -24.31 -9.65 26.02
C SER A 712 -24.02 -8.73 24.84
N ASP A 713 -24.78 -7.64 24.70
CA ASP A 713 -24.73 -6.79 23.52
C ASP A 713 -25.14 -5.34 23.79
N MET A 714 -24.60 -4.44 22.97
CA MET A 714 -24.89 -3.01 22.99
C MET A 714 -24.97 -2.52 21.55
N THR A 715 -25.96 -1.66 21.29
CA THR A 715 -26.03 -0.87 20.07
C THR A 715 -26.46 0.55 20.40
N VAL A 716 -25.71 1.54 19.92
CA VAL A 716 -26.03 2.96 20.05
C VAL A 716 -26.06 3.59 18.67
N GLU A 717 -27.22 4.07 18.25
CA GLU A 717 -27.38 4.85 17.01
C GLU A 717 -27.13 6.32 17.34
N ILE A 718 -26.18 6.92 16.62
CA ILE A 718 -25.77 8.32 16.76
C ILE A 718 -26.09 9.03 15.45
N THR A 719 -26.74 10.19 15.54
CA THR A 719 -27.08 11.02 14.38
C THR A 719 -26.53 12.43 14.51
N CYS A 720 -26.16 13.06 13.40
CA CYS A 720 -25.89 14.49 13.31
C CYS A 720 -26.30 15.03 11.94
N ASP A 721 -26.43 16.35 11.83
CA ASP A 721 -26.70 17.05 10.57
C ASP A 721 -25.43 17.73 10.08
N ALA A 722 -24.97 17.35 8.89
CA ALA A 722 -23.85 17.99 8.22
C ALA A 722 -24.36 18.92 7.11
N LYS A 723 -23.97 20.19 7.14
CA LYS A 723 -24.34 21.20 6.15
C LYS A 723 -23.09 21.73 5.44
N ASN A 724 -23.16 21.83 4.12
CA ASN A 724 -22.17 22.56 3.35
C ASN A 724 -22.54 24.05 3.35
N VAL A 725 -21.73 24.86 4.01
CA VAL A 725 -21.95 26.31 4.15
C VAL A 725 -21.04 27.14 3.24
N GLY A 726 -20.12 26.49 2.52
CA GLY A 726 -19.31 27.17 1.52
C GLY A 726 -20.01 27.28 0.17
N SER A 727 -19.26 27.73 -0.84
CA SER A 727 -19.79 28.07 -2.17
C SER A 727 -19.61 26.96 -3.21
N ARG A 728 -19.03 25.82 -2.83
CA ARG A 728 -18.72 24.70 -3.72
C ARG A 728 -19.27 23.40 -3.15
N ASP A 729 -19.71 22.52 -4.03
CA ASP A 729 -20.02 21.15 -3.64
C ASP A 729 -18.76 20.45 -3.12
N GLY A 730 -18.93 19.52 -2.19
CA GLY A 730 -17.79 18.79 -1.63
C GLY A 730 -18.23 17.66 -0.72
N ALA A 731 -17.26 16.87 -0.28
CA ALA A 731 -17.50 15.80 0.68
C ALA A 731 -16.91 16.13 2.06
N ALA A 732 -17.70 15.90 3.10
CA ALA A 732 -17.26 15.92 4.48
C ALA A 732 -16.90 14.50 4.93
N ILE A 733 -15.86 14.36 5.76
CA ILE A 733 -15.55 13.11 6.47
C ILE A 733 -15.79 13.38 7.95
N LEU A 734 -16.81 12.74 8.49
CA LEU A 734 -17.20 12.82 9.89
C LEU A 734 -16.51 11.70 10.66
N GLN A 735 -15.66 12.03 11.63
CA GLN A 735 -14.87 11.07 12.41
C GLN A 735 -15.37 11.04 13.85
N TYR A 736 -15.78 9.87 14.33
CA TYR A 736 -16.36 9.68 15.65
C TYR A 736 -15.36 8.96 16.56
N TYR A 737 -14.91 9.66 17.58
CA TYR A 737 -13.98 9.16 18.57
C TYR A 737 -14.67 8.86 19.89
N VAL A 738 -14.19 7.83 20.58
CA VAL A 738 -14.62 7.48 21.93
C VAL A 738 -13.49 7.77 22.89
N GLN A 739 -13.77 8.60 23.88
CA GLN A 739 -12.96 8.75 25.08
C GLN A 739 -13.52 7.85 26.17
N PHE A 740 -12.64 7.05 26.77
CA PHE A 740 -12.96 6.08 27.82
C PHE A 740 -13.03 6.76 29.21
N PRO A 741 -13.70 6.13 30.19
CA PRO A 741 -13.64 6.55 31.58
C PRO A 741 -12.20 6.61 32.09
N ALA A 742 -11.91 7.56 32.99
CA ALA A 742 -10.60 7.66 33.60
C ALA A 742 -10.23 6.34 34.33
N GLY A 743 -9.05 5.81 34.04
CA GLY A 743 -8.56 4.55 34.62
C GLY A 743 -9.13 3.28 33.98
N ALA A 744 -9.84 3.38 32.84
CA ALA A 744 -10.34 2.21 32.14
C ALA A 744 -9.21 1.32 31.58
N GLY A 745 -9.39 0.00 31.59
CA GLY A 745 -8.42 -0.96 31.06
C GLY A 745 -7.71 -1.82 32.12
N ALA A 746 -7.26 -3.01 31.73
CA ALA A 746 -6.41 -3.84 32.57
C ALA A 746 -5.08 -3.11 32.82
N ASP A 747 -4.79 -2.85 34.10
CA ASP A 747 -3.63 -2.10 34.64
C ASP A 747 -3.76 -0.57 34.74
N GLY A 748 -4.92 0.01 34.41
CA GLY A 748 -5.37 1.34 34.88
C GLY A 748 -4.52 2.57 34.53
N CYS A 749 -3.40 2.39 33.83
CA CYS A 749 -2.44 3.43 33.51
C CYS A 749 -2.19 3.42 32.00
N ASN A 750 -2.54 4.53 31.34
CA ASN A 750 -2.10 4.88 29.98
C ASN A 750 -2.90 4.39 28.74
N ARG A 751 -4.24 4.21 28.81
CA ARG A 751 -5.05 4.16 27.56
C ARG A 751 -4.92 5.47 26.75
N PRO A 752 -5.12 5.44 25.42
CA PRO A 752 -5.21 6.64 24.61
C PRO A 752 -6.33 7.58 25.08
N ILE A 753 -6.15 8.89 24.90
CA ILE A 753 -7.14 9.91 25.29
C ILE A 753 -8.48 9.68 24.58
N LYS A 754 -8.42 9.30 23.32
CA LYS A 754 -9.56 8.97 22.47
C LYS A 754 -9.14 7.95 21.42
N GLU A 755 -10.12 7.23 20.90
CA GLU A 755 -9.92 6.25 19.84
C GLU A 755 -10.99 6.43 18.77
N LEU A 756 -10.61 6.43 17.49
CA LEU A 756 -11.56 6.42 16.38
C LEU A 756 -12.35 5.11 16.40
N LYS A 757 -13.68 5.20 16.40
CA LYS A 757 -14.58 4.04 16.40
C LYS A 757 -15.54 4.00 15.22
N GLU A 758 -15.68 5.11 14.49
CA GLU A 758 -16.44 5.18 13.25
C GLU A 758 -16.05 6.41 12.42
N PHE A 759 -16.25 6.33 11.11
CA PHE A 759 -16.21 7.48 10.21
C PHE A 759 -17.25 7.35 9.09
N GLN A 760 -17.73 8.48 8.57
CA GLN A 760 -18.60 8.49 7.40
C GLN A 760 -18.21 9.62 6.46
N LYS A 761 -17.97 9.28 5.18
CA LYS A 761 -17.82 10.25 4.10
C LYS A 761 -19.19 10.54 3.48
N VAL A 762 -19.50 11.83 3.29
CA VAL A 762 -20.79 12.27 2.76
C VAL A 762 -20.58 13.42 1.79
N TYR A 763 -21.05 13.25 0.55
CA TYR A 763 -21.12 14.33 -0.42
C TYR A 763 -22.32 15.24 -0.15
N ILE A 764 -22.08 16.54 -0.09
CA ILE A 764 -23.06 17.55 0.27
C ILE A 764 -22.93 18.72 -0.73
N PRO A 765 -23.93 18.94 -1.60
CA PRO A 765 -23.96 20.11 -2.47
C PRO A 765 -23.93 21.42 -1.67
N SER A 766 -23.41 22.48 -2.29
CA SER A 766 -23.33 23.82 -1.73
C SER A 766 -24.69 24.29 -1.19
N GLY A 767 -24.74 24.73 0.07
CA GLY A 767 -25.95 25.18 0.74
C GLY A 767 -26.88 24.08 1.26
N GLU A 768 -26.66 22.81 0.91
CA GLU A 768 -27.49 21.69 1.34
C GLU A 768 -27.05 21.08 2.69
N SER A 769 -27.95 20.30 3.30
CA SER A 769 -27.69 19.52 4.51
C SER A 769 -27.99 18.04 4.29
N ARG A 770 -27.31 17.18 5.05
CA ARG A 770 -27.53 15.74 5.10
C ARG A 770 -27.54 15.29 6.56
N GLU A 771 -28.56 14.54 6.94
CA GLU A 771 -28.55 13.80 8.20
C GLU A 771 -27.63 12.58 8.01
N VAL A 772 -26.75 12.36 8.98
CA VAL A 772 -25.79 11.26 8.99
C VAL A 772 -26.03 10.43 10.24
N GLN A 773 -26.23 9.12 10.04
CA GLN A 773 -26.41 8.16 11.11
C GLN A 773 -25.26 7.14 11.11
N VAL A 774 -24.73 6.86 12.29
CA VAL A 774 -23.75 5.80 12.53
C VAL A 774 -24.19 4.93 13.71
N THR A 775 -23.67 3.70 13.75
CA THR A 775 -24.04 2.72 14.78
C THR A 775 -22.80 2.25 15.50
N PHE A 776 -22.78 2.42 16.82
CA PHE A 776 -21.74 1.89 17.70
C PHE A 776 -22.22 0.58 18.29
N ASP A 777 -21.33 -0.41 18.34
CA ASP A 777 -21.58 -1.68 19.01
C ASP A 777 -20.76 -1.80 20.29
N LYS A 778 -20.91 -2.92 21.02
CA LYS A 778 -20.18 -3.15 22.27
C LYS A 778 -18.65 -3.00 22.14
N TYR A 779 -18.07 -3.24 20.96
CA TYR A 779 -16.63 -3.13 20.75
C TYR A 779 -16.18 -1.67 20.60
N SER A 780 -17.10 -0.75 20.29
CA SER A 780 -16.82 0.69 20.27
C SER A 780 -16.38 1.23 21.64
N ILE A 781 -16.70 0.55 22.74
CA ILE A 781 -16.33 0.93 24.11
C ILE A 781 -15.46 -0.12 24.83
N SER A 782 -15.01 -1.14 24.11
CA SER A 782 -14.25 -2.25 24.67
C SER A 782 -12.74 -2.04 24.58
N TYR A 783 -12.04 -2.64 25.53
CA TYR A 783 -10.59 -2.86 25.55
C TYR A 783 -10.29 -4.36 25.72
N PHE A 784 -9.07 -4.80 25.43
CA PHE A 784 -8.66 -6.18 25.66
C PHE A 784 -8.11 -6.36 27.08
N ASP A 785 -8.80 -7.15 27.90
CA ASP A 785 -8.36 -7.48 29.26
C ASP A 785 -7.48 -8.73 29.22
N VAL A 786 -6.17 -8.55 29.36
CA VAL A 786 -5.17 -9.63 29.32
C VAL A 786 -5.39 -10.68 30.41
N LYS A 787 -5.85 -10.27 31.61
CA LYS A 787 -6.09 -11.22 32.72
C LYS A 787 -7.31 -12.09 32.46
N ARG A 788 -8.30 -11.56 31.75
CA ARG A 788 -9.53 -12.27 31.38
C ARG A 788 -9.47 -12.91 29.99
N ASP A 789 -8.39 -12.67 29.23
CA ASP A 789 -8.22 -13.09 27.84
C ASP A 789 -9.47 -12.82 26.98
N SER A 790 -10.04 -11.62 27.13
CA SER A 790 -11.29 -11.25 26.47
C SER A 790 -11.48 -9.74 26.36
N TRP A 791 -12.29 -9.33 25.39
CA TRP A 791 -12.77 -7.95 25.29
C TRP A 791 -13.70 -7.62 26.47
N ALA A 792 -13.43 -6.51 27.14
CA ALA A 792 -14.18 -6.01 28.28
C ALA A 792 -14.47 -4.52 28.13
N ALA A 793 -15.48 -4.02 28.82
CA ALA A 793 -15.78 -2.61 28.94
C ALA A 793 -15.95 -2.26 30.42
N ASP A 794 -15.37 -1.15 30.84
CA ASP A 794 -15.50 -0.68 32.22
C ASP A 794 -16.81 0.06 32.43
N ILE A 795 -17.28 0.04 33.68
CA ILE A 795 -18.40 0.89 34.08
C ILE A 795 -17.88 2.32 34.16
N GLY A 796 -18.48 3.24 33.41
CA GLY A 796 -18.22 4.66 33.53
C GLY A 796 -18.85 5.50 32.42
N GLU A 797 -18.53 6.78 32.43
CA GLU A 797 -18.95 7.73 31.39
C GLU A 797 -17.99 7.66 30.20
N TYR A 798 -18.55 7.41 29.02
CA TYR A 798 -17.83 7.44 27.74
C TYR A 798 -18.23 8.71 26.99
N LYS A 799 -17.27 9.38 26.35
CA LYS A 799 -17.56 10.60 25.59
C LYS A 799 -17.38 10.35 24.12
N VAL A 800 -18.37 10.75 23.32
CA VAL A 800 -18.29 10.69 21.86
C VAL A 800 -17.90 12.07 21.37
N GLN A 801 -16.80 12.14 20.65
CA GLN A 801 -16.29 13.37 20.04
C GLN A 801 -16.43 13.24 18.52
N LEU A 802 -16.88 14.31 17.87
CA LEU A 802 -17.02 14.39 16.43
C LEU A 802 -16.04 15.44 15.87
N ALA A 803 -15.20 15.04 14.93
CA ALA A 803 -14.31 15.95 14.22
C ALA A 803 -14.75 16.09 12.77
N PRO A 804 -14.84 17.34 12.27
CA PRO A 804 -14.33 17.64 10.94
C PRO A 804 -13.17 18.66 10.94
N ARG A 805 -12.90 19.34 12.06
CA ARG A 805 -11.76 20.24 12.31
C ARG A 805 -11.39 20.13 13.80
N LEU A 806 -10.10 20.05 14.14
CA LEU A 806 -9.66 20.03 15.53
C LEU A 806 -10.18 21.28 16.27
N GLU A 807 -10.71 21.01 17.47
CA GLU A 807 -11.41 21.89 18.42
C GLU A 807 -12.87 22.26 18.07
N GLY A 808 -13.82 21.46 18.59
CA GLY A 808 -15.28 21.63 18.59
C GLY A 808 -15.96 20.56 19.47
N PRO A 809 -17.17 20.77 20.03
CA PRO A 809 -17.51 20.43 21.42
C PRO A 809 -17.64 18.93 21.75
N LEU A 810 -17.42 18.62 23.04
CA LEU A 810 -17.70 17.34 23.69
C LEU A 810 -19.21 17.04 23.73
N VAL A 811 -19.63 15.88 23.22
CA VAL A 811 -20.92 15.29 23.58
C VAL A 811 -20.67 14.20 24.64
N SER A 812 -21.13 14.45 25.87
CA SER A 812 -21.10 13.44 26.93
C SER A 812 -22.27 12.47 26.76
N ALA A 813 -21.97 11.17 26.72
CA ALA A 813 -22.98 10.12 26.81
C ALA A 813 -22.81 9.42 28.16
N MET A 814 -23.79 9.57 29.04
CA MET A 814 -23.75 8.95 30.36
C MET A 814 -24.17 7.47 30.24
N ALA A 815 -23.28 6.53 30.56
CA ALA A 815 -23.64 5.13 30.78
C ALA A 815 -23.61 4.84 32.29
N VAL A 816 -24.74 4.37 32.84
CA VAL A 816 -24.87 4.01 34.26
C VAL A 816 -25.16 2.52 34.43
N SER A 817 -24.42 1.91 35.34
CA SER A 817 -24.38 0.47 35.63
C SER A 817 -25.66 -0.10 36.26
N SER A 818 -25.69 -1.44 36.33
CA SER A 818 -26.00 -2.04 37.64
C SER A 818 -25.07 -3.23 37.93
N ARG A 819 -24.41 -3.22 39.10
CA ARG A 819 -23.76 -4.42 39.67
C ARG A 819 -24.80 -5.22 40.45
N GLY A 820 -24.79 -6.53 40.22
CA GLY A 820 -25.63 -7.51 40.92
C GLY A 820 -26.72 -8.07 40.02
N ARG A 821 -27.02 -9.37 40.16
CA ARG A 821 -28.20 -10.00 39.54
C ARG A 821 -29.43 -9.17 39.92
N LEU A 822 -29.87 -8.29 39.03
CA LEU A 822 -31.06 -7.48 39.22
C LEU A 822 -32.14 -8.00 38.28
N GLY A 823 -33.24 -8.45 38.89
CA GLY A 823 -34.39 -8.95 38.16
C GLY A 823 -35.00 -7.88 37.26
N GLU A 824 -35.67 -8.34 36.19
CA GLU A 824 -36.17 -7.59 35.04
C GLU A 824 -36.86 -6.24 35.35
N ARG A 825 -37.42 -6.05 36.55
CA ARG A 825 -38.09 -4.81 36.96
C ARG A 825 -37.16 -3.64 37.29
N ALA A 826 -35.89 -3.88 37.63
CA ALA A 826 -34.94 -2.80 37.93
C ALA A 826 -34.33 -2.19 36.65
N LEU A 827 -34.21 -2.98 35.58
CA LEU A 827 -33.69 -2.54 34.29
C LEU A 827 -34.58 -1.47 33.64
N ALA A 828 -35.91 -1.62 33.76
CA ALA A 828 -36.88 -0.68 33.20
C ALA A 828 -36.78 0.73 33.83
N LYS A 829 -36.50 0.84 35.13
CA LYS A 829 -36.34 2.13 35.82
C LYS A 829 -35.03 2.83 35.49
N THR A 830 -33.94 2.08 35.26
CA THR A 830 -32.66 2.65 34.83
C THR A 830 -32.73 3.12 33.38
N LEU A 831 -33.47 2.42 32.51
CA LEU A 831 -33.76 2.84 31.13
C LEU A 831 -34.60 4.14 31.06
N ASP A 832 -35.62 4.30 31.91
CA ASP A 832 -36.41 5.54 31.97
C ASP A 832 -35.58 6.76 32.41
N LEU A 833 -34.59 6.56 33.31
CA LEU A 833 -33.66 7.61 33.76
C LEU A 833 -32.64 8.00 32.67
N ILE A 834 -32.20 7.03 31.86
CA ILE A 834 -31.33 7.24 30.69
C ILE A 834 -32.07 8.06 29.61
N LEU A 835 -33.35 7.76 29.35
CA LEU A 835 -34.16 8.49 28.37
C LEU A 835 -34.49 9.92 28.80
N GLN A 836 -34.59 10.20 30.11
CA GLN A 836 -34.90 11.56 30.61
C GLN A 836 -33.71 12.54 30.60
N HIS A 837 -32.46 12.08 30.54
CA HIS A 837 -31.26 12.94 30.59
C HIS A 837 -30.57 13.19 29.23
N VAL A 838 -31.05 12.56 28.14
CA VAL A 838 -30.46 12.70 26.77
C VAL A 838 -30.98 13.95 26.02
N CYS A 839 -31.77 14.82 26.64
CA CYS A 839 -32.27 16.05 25.99
C CYS A 839 -31.89 17.32 26.76
N GLN A 840 -30.66 17.81 26.57
CA GLN A 840 -30.39 19.25 26.72
C GLN A 840 -29.61 19.78 25.53
N ALA A 841 -30.30 20.63 24.75
CA ALA A 841 -29.72 21.43 23.68
C ALA A 841 -28.73 22.44 24.28
N MET A 842 -27.55 22.57 23.68
CA MET A 842 -26.64 23.68 23.97
C MET A 842 -26.20 24.37 22.68
N THR A 843 -26.26 25.70 22.73
CA THR A 843 -26.01 26.66 21.66
C THR A 843 -24.50 26.87 21.48
N VAL A 844 -24.05 26.95 20.22
CA VAL A 844 -22.63 27.16 19.86
C VAL A 844 -22.23 28.62 20.14
N GLN A 845 -21.11 28.82 20.85
CA GLN A 845 -20.39 30.10 20.84
C GLN A 845 -19.39 30.12 19.68
N ASN A 846 -19.51 31.14 18.82
CA ASN A 846 -18.52 31.47 17.81
C ASN A 846 -17.21 31.92 18.48
N ILE A 847 -16.07 31.38 18.06
CA ILE A 847 -14.74 31.92 18.36
C ILE A 847 -14.05 32.25 17.03
N PRO A 848 -13.35 33.40 16.90
CA PRO A 848 -12.95 33.97 15.62
C PRO A 848 -11.67 33.34 15.06
N HIS A 849 -11.50 33.52 13.75
CA HIS A 849 -10.26 33.25 13.01
C HIS A 849 -9.04 33.96 13.62
N THR A 850 -7.99 33.20 13.90
CA THR A 850 -6.60 33.69 13.91
C THR A 850 -5.72 32.68 13.22
#